data_AF-A0A251TQK0-F1
#
_entry.id   AF-A0A251TQK0-F1
#
_cell.length_a   1.000
_cell.length_b   1.000
_cell.length_c   1.000
_cell.angle_alpha   90.00
_cell.angle_beta   90.00
_cell.angle_gamma   90.00
#
_symmetry.space_group_name_H-M   'P 1'
#
loop_
_entity.id
_entity.type
_entity.pdbx_description
1 polymer ?
#
loop_
_entity_poly.entity_id
_entity_poly.type
_entity_poly.pdbx_seq_one_letter_code
_entity_poly.pdbx_strand_id
1 'polypeptide(L)'
;MESLSVASSASDSDLISVTQSLAKEAYVLFQLGKYVDCLKVLNQILDKKADDPKVLHNIAIVENFQDGFSNPKRFLEVLDNLKKRSERPAHSTGENAEVLNSRIKSVGNKGNKGIAADEFDVSVTMFNIAVILYHLHEYEKCFSILERLYQNIEPIDERVARHVCLLLLDVSLVCHHASRAADVIGYMERVGGNNLVNQGDSGNISQQQLTNLVIKSTSAPNNVMLSSDPINSDQTVSTNGPESPLSRTPSEETLENLMMEINTRPSNDLSKIQTDESFISTPDLRMKVHLYKVWILILTRNLKAAKREVKMAMNVARGKDYSLALFLKSQLEYARNNHRKAIKLLMASVSQTETGTSALYYNNLGCIYYQLGKYETSAIFFSKALGTSSPQRKEKTMKLFSFSQDKSVLFAYNCGLLYLTSGKPVLAVRCFQQAGSVFFKRPLLWLRIAECCIMFSEKKADIDVKIVGRGKWRQLVVERWNLTNVVQVDPDLSLAFAKRCLLNALHLLDCPYENLNPQPNSNMVNSNGEAKETKVGNSSGNPNPLLQSSVNEYEALCGKENLMILQAVLADLAFVYLELGNAVKALAAAKCLLKLPECSRVYAFLGNVYAAEAYCLLNQPKLASEHLSSYISGQNSNNIELPYTQEDYNIWQSKKTVDLDEPNSNNAPTVDQSLPQGGSDSWFLKPEEARGVLLADMAAMAAAEGDMERAHEAVTLALSLLPNNPEVVLTATYVDLIRGNSQGAVLKLKQCSRVRFLDLSPGH
;
A
#
# COMPACT_ATOMS: atom_id res chain seq x y z
N MET A 1 -72.22 28.04 37.68
CA MET A 1 -71.12 28.97 37.39
C MET A 1 -69.84 28.19 37.51
N GLU A 2 -69.28 27.85 36.35
CA GLU A 2 -67.98 27.22 36.18
C GLU A 2 -66.87 28.15 36.67
N SER A 3 -65.97 27.65 37.50
CA SER A 3 -64.65 28.23 37.69
C SER A 3 -63.66 27.38 36.89
N LEU A 4 -63.43 27.79 35.64
CA LEU A 4 -62.37 27.26 34.79
C LEU A 4 -61.01 27.45 35.47
N SER A 5 -60.36 26.34 35.77
CA SER A 5 -58.94 26.28 36.14
C SER A 5 -58.10 26.71 34.94
N VAL A 6 -57.38 27.81 35.08
CA VAL A 6 -56.31 28.22 34.16
C VAL A 6 -55.20 27.17 34.28
N ALA A 7 -55.17 26.25 33.32
CA ALA A 7 -54.05 25.33 33.16
C ALA A 7 -52.82 26.12 32.72
N SER A 8 -51.80 26.06 33.57
CA SER A 8 -50.44 26.53 33.34
C SER A 8 -49.91 26.12 31.96
N SER A 9 -49.72 27.08 31.08
CA SER A 9 -48.87 26.97 29.90
C SER A 9 -47.38 27.23 30.23
N ALA A 10 -47.01 27.18 31.52
CA ALA A 10 -45.67 27.51 32.02
C ALA A 10 -44.76 26.28 32.22
N SER A 11 -45.29 25.04 32.27
CA SER A 11 -44.51 23.85 32.63
C SER A 11 -43.50 23.39 31.58
N ASP A 12 -43.84 23.44 30.30
CA ASP A 12 -42.98 22.88 29.24
C ASP A 12 -41.81 23.82 28.90
N SER A 13 -42.05 25.13 28.93
CA SER A 13 -40.99 26.14 28.75
C SER A 13 -39.99 26.11 29.91
N ASP A 14 -40.46 25.96 31.14
CA ASP A 14 -39.61 25.85 32.32
C ASP A 14 -38.81 24.54 32.32
N LEU A 15 -39.41 23.42 31.90
CA LEU A 15 -38.72 22.14 31.73
C LEU A 15 -37.64 22.19 30.65
N ILE A 16 -37.90 22.86 29.53
CA ILE A 16 -36.92 23.08 28.45
C ILE A 16 -35.76 23.95 28.95
N SER A 17 -36.05 25.04 29.66
CA SER A 17 -35.05 25.93 30.24
C SER A 17 -34.13 25.20 31.25
N VAL A 18 -34.73 24.40 32.13
CA VAL A 18 -34.01 23.60 33.14
C VAL A 18 -33.17 22.49 32.50
N THR A 19 -33.69 21.80 31.48
CA THR A 19 -32.90 20.77 30.77
C THR A 19 -31.76 21.39 29.95
N GLN A 20 -31.95 22.60 29.42
CA GLN A 20 -30.90 23.34 28.72
C GLN A 20 -29.79 23.83 29.66
N SER A 21 -30.11 24.27 30.88
CA SER A 21 -29.10 24.66 31.88
C SER A 21 -28.28 23.45 32.33
N LEU A 22 -28.93 22.31 32.59
CA LEU A 22 -28.26 21.06 32.93
C LEU A 22 -27.39 20.55 31.78
N ALA A 23 -27.83 20.68 30.53
CA ALA A 23 -27.02 20.30 29.37
C ALA A 23 -25.74 21.15 29.25
N LYS A 24 -25.83 22.46 29.53
CA LYS A 24 -24.65 23.35 29.59
C LYS A 24 -23.69 22.96 30.72
N GLU A 25 -24.24 22.62 31.89
CA GLU A 25 -23.45 22.14 33.03
C GLU A 25 -22.73 20.82 32.70
N ALA A 26 -23.44 19.84 32.13
CA ALA A 26 -22.86 18.58 31.68
C ALA A 26 -21.74 18.81 30.66
N TYR A 27 -21.94 19.73 29.70
CA TYR A 27 -20.90 20.09 28.73
C TYR A 27 -19.65 20.67 29.40
N VAL A 28 -19.80 21.58 30.37
CA VAL A 28 -18.64 22.15 31.11
C VAL A 28 -17.92 21.07 31.91
N LEU A 29 -18.65 20.20 32.61
CA LEU A 29 -18.06 19.09 33.36
C LEU A 29 -17.29 18.12 32.45
N PHE A 30 -17.81 17.85 31.25
CA PHE A 30 -17.12 17.06 30.23
C PHE A 30 -15.82 17.72 29.79
N GLN A 31 -15.84 19.02 29.47
CA GLN A 31 -14.65 19.78 29.07
C GLN A 31 -13.57 19.81 30.16
N LEU A 32 -13.98 19.80 31.43
CA LEU A 32 -13.08 19.75 32.58
C LEU A 32 -12.58 18.32 32.91
N GLY A 33 -12.98 17.31 32.15
CA GLY A 33 -12.62 15.91 32.41
C GLY A 33 -13.29 15.29 33.65
N LYS A 34 -14.32 15.94 34.22
CA LYS A 34 -15.06 15.46 35.40
C LYS A 34 -16.20 14.53 34.99
N TYR A 35 -15.84 13.37 34.41
CA TYR A 35 -16.80 12.44 33.79
C TYR A 35 -17.84 11.87 34.76
N VAL A 36 -17.45 11.57 36.00
CA VAL A 36 -18.38 11.03 37.02
C VAL A 36 -19.50 12.02 37.34
N ASP A 37 -19.16 13.30 37.51
CA ASP A 37 -20.15 14.34 37.80
C ASP A 37 -20.96 14.69 36.55
N CYS A 38 -20.33 14.65 35.36
CA CYS A 38 -21.03 14.79 34.08
C CYS A 38 -22.12 13.72 33.91
N LEU A 39 -21.83 12.45 34.23
CA LEU A 39 -22.83 11.36 34.18
C LEU A 39 -23.99 11.59 35.15
N LYS A 40 -23.74 12.11 36.36
CA LYS A 40 -24.83 12.45 37.30
C LYS A 40 -25.77 13.48 36.70
N VAL A 41 -25.22 14.54 36.09
CA VAL A 41 -26.01 15.60 35.44
C VAL A 41 -26.76 15.05 34.21
N LEU A 42 -26.13 14.21 33.38
CA LEU A 42 -26.79 13.59 32.23
C LEU A 42 -27.94 12.65 32.65
N ASN A 43 -27.77 11.87 33.72
CA ASN A 43 -28.85 11.04 34.25
C ASN A 43 -30.02 11.88 34.80
N GLN A 44 -29.76 13.03 35.43
CA GLN A 44 -30.82 13.97 35.84
C GLN A 44 -31.59 14.55 34.63
N ILE A 45 -30.93 14.70 33.48
CA ILE A 45 -31.61 15.08 32.24
C ILE A 45 -32.43 13.91 31.70
N LEU A 46 -31.89 12.68 31.75
CA LEU A 46 -32.57 11.46 31.32
C LEU A 46 -33.83 11.18 32.14
N ASP A 47 -33.80 11.42 33.46
CA ASP A 47 -34.97 11.30 34.34
C ASP A 47 -36.10 12.27 33.95
N LYS A 48 -35.74 13.43 33.39
CA LYS A 48 -36.68 14.47 32.91
C LYS A 48 -37.10 14.27 31.45
N LYS A 49 -36.28 13.58 30.66
CA LYS A 49 -36.49 13.26 29.24
C LYS A 49 -36.16 11.78 29.01
N ALA A 50 -37.06 10.92 29.47
CA ALA A 50 -36.88 9.48 29.33
C ALA A 50 -36.73 9.11 27.85
N ASP A 51 -35.78 8.20 27.56
CA ASP A 51 -35.49 7.69 26.22
C ASP A 51 -35.01 8.73 25.18
N ASP A 52 -34.59 9.92 25.60
CA ASP A 52 -33.99 10.90 24.68
C ASP A 52 -32.69 10.36 24.06
N PRO A 53 -32.65 10.14 22.73
CA PRO A 53 -31.50 9.53 22.07
C PRO A 53 -30.24 10.41 22.14
N LYS A 54 -30.36 11.74 22.24
CA LYS A 54 -29.20 12.66 22.40
C LYS A 54 -28.56 12.49 23.77
N VAL A 55 -29.39 12.34 24.80
CA VAL A 55 -28.91 12.13 26.17
C VAL A 55 -28.28 10.74 26.30
N LEU A 56 -28.91 9.70 25.76
CA LEU A 56 -28.35 8.34 25.73
C LEU A 56 -27.02 8.26 24.96
N HIS A 57 -26.93 8.95 23.82
CA HIS A 57 -25.69 9.05 23.05
C HIS A 57 -24.55 9.69 23.86
N ASN A 58 -24.84 10.82 24.51
CA ASN A 58 -23.85 11.52 25.33
C ASN A 58 -23.46 10.71 26.57
N ILE A 59 -24.38 10.01 27.23
CA ILE A 59 -24.06 9.09 28.33
C ILE A 59 -23.06 8.03 27.86
N ALA A 60 -23.34 7.38 26.73
CA ALA A 60 -22.45 6.36 26.18
C ALA A 60 -21.04 6.90 25.88
N ILE A 61 -20.92 8.14 25.39
CA ILE A 61 -19.64 8.82 25.21
C ILE A 61 -18.93 9.00 26.56
N VAL A 62 -19.60 9.59 27.55
CA VAL A 62 -18.98 9.92 28.85
C VAL A 62 -18.54 8.66 29.60
N GLU A 63 -19.34 7.59 29.58
CA GLU A 63 -18.98 6.29 30.18
C GLU A 63 -17.67 5.74 29.61
N ASN A 64 -17.49 5.84 28.29
CA ASN A 64 -16.27 5.38 27.62
C ASN A 64 -15.08 6.34 27.83
N PHE A 65 -15.30 7.65 27.94
CA PHE A 65 -14.23 8.55 28.35
C PHE A 65 -13.76 8.29 29.78
N GLN A 66 -14.68 7.92 30.68
CA GLN A 66 -14.37 7.58 32.07
C GLN A 66 -13.51 6.32 32.20
N ASP A 67 -13.80 5.27 31.43
CA ASP A 67 -13.03 4.02 31.47
C ASP A 67 -11.79 4.02 30.55
N GLY A 68 -11.60 5.10 29.79
CA GLY A 68 -10.53 5.25 28.80
C GLY A 68 -10.74 4.40 27.54
N PHE A 69 -11.99 4.08 27.20
CA PHE A 69 -12.41 3.22 26.11
C PHE A 69 -11.82 1.82 26.25
N SER A 70 -12.07 1.19 27.39
CA SER A 70 -11.55 -0.15 27.70
C SER A 70 -12.17 -1.24 26.83
N ASN A 71 -13.38 -1.02 26.32
CA ASN A 71 -14.10 -1.94 25.43
C ASN A 71 -14.72 -1.22 24.23
N PRO A 72 -13.92 -0.89 23.19
CA PRO A 72 -14.39 -0.14 22.03
C PRO A 72 -15.41 -0.91 21.18
N LYS A 73 -15.42 -2.25 21.21
CA LYS A 73 -16.42 -3.08 20.52
C LYS A 73 -17.81 -2.92 21.12
N ARG A 74 -17.91 -2.98 22.45
CA ARG A 74 -19.17 -2.71 23.17
C ARG A 74 -19.67 -1.29 22.88
N PHE A 75 -18.77 -0.31 22.82
CA PHE A 75 -19.17 1.06 22.50
C PHE A 75 -19.74 1.19 21.08
N LEU A 76 -19.11 0.54 20.09
CA LEU A 76 -19.65 0.46 18.73
C LEU A 76 -21.04 -0.16 18.69
N GLU A 77 -21.29 -1.25 19.43
CA GLU A 77 -22.60 -1.88 19.52
C GLU A 77 -23.67 -0.94 20.11
N VAL A 78 -23.33 -0.19 21.16
CA VAL A 78 -24.24 0.80 21.77
C VAL A 78 -24.61 1.90 20.76
N LEU A 79 -23.62 2.45 20.04
CA LEU A 79 -23.86 3.49 19.03
C LEU A 79 -24.66 2.95 17.84
N ASP A 80 -24.40 1.73 17.38
CA ASP A 80 -25.14 1.10 16.28
C ASP A 80 -26.60 0.81 16.67
N ASN A 81 -26.85 0.42 17.92
CA ASN A 81 -28.20 0.27 18.45
C ASN A 81 -28.95 1.60 18.53
N LEU A 82 -28.29 2.68 18.96
CA LEU A 82 -28.87 4.03 18.97
C LEU A 82 -29.21 4.51 17.56
N LYS A 83 -28.30 4.29 16.60
CA LYS A 83 -28.53 4.56 15.17
C LYS A 83 -29.75 3.79 14.63
N LYS A 84 -29.83 2.48 14.88
CA LYS A 84 -30.97 1.66 14.47
C LYS A 84 -32.29 2.09 15.12
N ARG A 85 -32.24 2.56 16.38
CA ARG A 85 -33.43 3.05 17.11
C ARG A 85 -33.96 4.35 16.49
N SER A 86 -33.07 5.24 16.03
CA SER A 86 -33.45 6.49 15.36
C SER A 86 -33.91 6.31 13.91
N GLU A 87 -33.48 5.24 13.23
CA GLU A 87 -33.88 4.93 11.85
C GLU A 87 -35.24 4.20 11.74
N ARG A 88 -35.81 3.73 12.86
CA ARG A 88 -37.16 3.13 12.84
C ARG A 88 -38.21 4.24 12.63
N PRO A 89 -39.01 4.20 11.55
CA PRO A 89 -40.08 5.17 11.36
C PRO A 89 -41.10 5.08 12.50
N ALA A 90 -41.70 6.22 12.86
CA ALA A 90 -42.75 6.38 13.87
C ALA A 90 -44.10 5.70 13.49
N HIS A 91 -44.04 4.49 12.93
CA HIS A 91 -45.17 3.64 12.59
C HIS A 91 -44.95 2.24 13.17
N SER A 92 -44.90 2.14 14.50
CA SER A 92 -45.10 0.86 15.21
C SER A 92 -45.59 1.01 16.66
N THR A 93 -46.18 2.15 17.04
CA THR A 93 -47.15 2.21 18.15
C THR A 93 -48.56 2.06 17.60
N GLY A 94 -48.79 0.94 16.90
CA GLY A 94 -50.12 0.45 16.58
C GLY A 94 -50.61 -0.38 17.76
N GLU A 95 -51.28 0.27 18.71
CA GLU A 95 -52.46 -0.21 19.42
C GLU A 95 -52.87 0.89 20.42
N ASN A 96 -54.11 1.39 20.27
CA ASN A 96 -54.79 2.45 21.04
C ASN A 96 -54.72 3.90 20.52
N ALA A 97 -54.85 4.10 19.21
CA ALA A 97 -55.24 5.41 18.63
C ALA A 97 -56.41 5.32 17.62
N GLU A 98 -57.22 4.27 17.68
CA GLU A 98 -58.59 4.32 17.15
C GLU A 98 -59.50 4.80 18.29
N VAL A 99 -59.90 6.08 18.27
CA VAL A 99 -61.18 6.62 18.81
C VAL A 99 -61.24 8.17 18.77
N LEU A 100 -60.18 8.89 18.41
CA LEU A 100 -60.28 10.36 18.26
C LEU A 100 -59.85 10.90 16.89
N ASN A 101 -60.38 10.29 15.82
CA ASN A 101 -60.37 10.90 14.49
C ASN A 101 -61.78 10.93 13.89
N SER A 102 -62.63 11.78 14.47
CA SER A 102 -63.80 12.32 13.76
C SER A 102 -64.06 13.75 14.20
N ARG A 103 -64.03 14.69 13.24
CA ARG A 103 -64.01 16.17 13.35
C ARG A 103 -62.59 16.70 13.57
N ILE A 104 -61.89 17.21 12.56
CA ILE A 104 -62.26 18.40 11.78
C ILE A 104 -61.68 18.25 10.36
N LYS A 105 -62.56 18.11 9.35
CA LYS A 105 -62.28 18.55 7.98
C LYS A 105 -63.10 19.82 7.76
N SER A 106 -62.47 20.98 7.83
CA SER A 106 -62.88 22.15 7.03
C SER A 106 -61.90 23.30 7.20
N VAL A 107 -61.64 23.95 6.06
CA VAL A 107 -61.04 25.29 5.87
C VAL A 107 -59.52 25.30 5.83
N GLY A 108 -59.01 25.50 4.61
CA GLY A 108 -57.60 25.69 4.35
C GLY A 108 -57.11 27.06 4.81
N ASN A 109 -55.82 27.13 5.11
CA ASN A 109 -55.05 28.34 4.92
C ASN A 109 -53.57 27.99 4.71
N LYS A 110 -52.96 28.64 3.70
CA LYS A 110 -51.51 28.72 3.52
C LYS A 110 -50.92 29.52 4.68
N GLY A 111 -49.87 29.03 5.31
CA GLY A 111 -49.04 29.83 6.23
C GLY A 111 -48.43 29.00 7.36
N ASN A 112 -47.12 29.13 7.52
CA ASN A 112 -46.27 28.63 8.61
C ASN A 112 -46.03 27.12 8.73
N LYS A 113 -45.02 26.63 7.98
CA LYS A 113 -44.09 25.64 8.53
C LYS A 113 -43.24 26.33 9.59
N GLY A 114 -43.79 26.47 10.79
CA GLY A 114 -43.09 26.97 11.97
C GLY A 114 -42.83 25.81 12.93
N ILE A 115 -41.54 25.60 13.24
CA ILE A 115 -41.02 24.82 14.37
C ILE A 115 -41.16 23.28 14.21
N ALA A 116 -40.29 22.69 13.41
CA ALA A 116 -39.93 21.28 13.57
C ALA A 116 -38.89 21.19 14.71
N ALA A 117 -39.34 20.73 15.87
CA ALA A 117 -38.50 20.49 17.03
C ALA A 117 -37.70 19.18 16.86
N ASP A 118 -36.37 19.31 16.98
CA ASP A 118 -35.47 18.33 17.61
C ASP A 118 -35.40 16.91 17.01
N GLU A 119 -35.20 16.79 15.70
CA GLU A 119 -34.83 15.51 15.08
C GLU A 119 -33.42 15.08 15.57
N PHE A 120 -33.25 13.82 15.95
CA PHE A 120 -31.96 13.27 16.40
C PHE A 120 -31.00 13.20 15.21
N ASP A 121 -29.91 13.96 15.24
CA ASP A 121 -28.94 13.99 14.16
C ASP A 121 -28.11 12.69 14.14
N VAL A 122 -28.54 11.75 13.31
CA VAL A 122 -27.86 10.47 13.05
C VAL A 122 -26.44 10.68 12.52
N SER A 123 -26.15 11.82 11.89
CA SER A 123 -24.85 12.14 11.30
C SER A 123 -23.74 12.19 12.35
N VAL A 124 -24.01 12.75 13.53
CA VAL A 124 -23.06 12.80 14.66
C VAL A 124 -22.75 11.40 15.17
N THR A 125 -23.78 10.55 15.28
CA THR A 125 -23.61 9.16 15.72
C THR A 125 -22.78 8.37 14.71
N MET A 126 -23.07 8.50 13.41
CA MET A 126 -22.29 7.88 12.35
C MET A 126 -20.84 8.37 12.31
N PHE A 127 -20.61 9.67 12.51
CA PHE A 127 -19.26 10.22 12.58
C PHE A 127 -18.48 9.66 13.77
N ASN A 128 -19.08 9.57 14.96
CA ASN A 128 -18.43 8.98 16.13
C ASN A 128 -18.12 7.49 15.94
N ILE A 129 -19.00 6.73 15.28
CA ILE A 129 -18.71 5.34 14.86
C ILE A 129 -17.47 5.31 13.94
N ALA A 130 -17.40 6.21 12.95
CA ALA A 130 -16.25 6.28 12.05
C ALA A 130 -14.94 6.62 12.79
N VAL A 131 -14.96 7.53 13.76
CA VAL A 131 -13.80 7.86 14.60
C VAL A 131 -13.29 6.64 15.37
N ILE A 132 -14.18 5.85 15.97
CA ILE A 132 -13.78 4.63 16.69
C ILE A 132 -13.17 3.62 15.73
N LEU A 133 -13.80 3.37 14.57
CA LEU A 133 -13.29 2.46 13.55
C LEU A 133 -11.91 2.89 13.04
N TYR A 134 -11.68 4.20 12.87
CA TYR A 134 -10.39 4.76 12.52
C TYR A 134 -9.30 4.41 13.55
N HIS A 135 -9.61 4.60 14.85
CA HIS A 135 -8.67 4.26 15.94
C HIS A 135 -8.46 2.75 16.12
N LEU A 136 -9.41 1.92 15.66
CA LEU A 136 -9.27 0.46 15.60
C LEU A 136 -8.54 -0.03 14.33
N HIS A 137 -8.07 0.87 13.47
CA HIS A 137 -7.48 0.57 12.17
C HIS A 137 -8.43 -0.16 11.19
N GLU A 138 -9.74 -0.10 11.42
CA GLU A 138 -10.77 -0.62 10.50
C GLU A 138 -11.10 0.42 9.40
N TYR A 139 -10.09 0.79 8.63
CA TYR A 139 -10.13 1.92 7.71
C TYR A 139 -11.19 1.80 6.60
N GLU A 140 -11.42 0.60 6.06
CA GLU A 140 -12.44 0.37 5.02
C GLU A 140 -13.87 0.64 5.52
N LYS A 141 -14.19 0.17 6.74
CA LYS A 141 -15.50 0.42 7.33
C LYS A 141 -15.66 1.89 7.69
N CYS A 142 -14.58 2.51 8.19
CA CYS A 142 -14.52 3.95 8.45
C CYS A 142 -14.79 4.74 7.15
N PHE A 143 -14.09 4.42 6.06
CA PHE A 143 -14.25 5.03 4.74
C PHE A 143 -15.70 4.93 4.27
N SER A 144 -16.29 3.73 4.32
CA SER A 144 -17.66 3.48 3.88
C SER A 144 -18.69 4.33 4.63
N ILE A 145 -18.48 4.59 5.92
CA ILE A 145 -19.38 5.45 6.71
C ILE A 145 -19.18 6.92 6.33
N LEU A 146 -17.92 7.37 6.25
CA LEU A 146 -17.59 8.75 5.91
C LEU A 146 -18.01 9.13 4.50
N GLU A 147 -17.91 8.21 3.54
CA GLU A 147 -18.37 8.43 2.17
C GLU A 147 -19.87 8.68 2.11
N ARG A 148 -20.68 7.92 2.87
CA ARG A 148 -22.13 8.15 2.96
C ARG A 148 -22.47 9.50 3.60
N LEU A 149 -21.72 9.92 4.63
CA LEU A 149 -21.88 11.24 5.23
C LEU A 149 -21.48 12.36 4.27
N TYR A 150 -20.41 12.17 3.50
CA TYR A 150 -19.94 13.13 2.52
C TYR A 150 -20.89 13.29 1.33
N GLN A 151 -21.48 12.20 0.83
CA GLN A 151 -22.49 12.26 -0.23
C GLN A 151 -23.75 13.05 0.17
N ASN A 152 -24.06 13.07 1.46
CA ASN A 152 -25.21 13.79 2.04
C ASN A 152 -24.73 14.93 2.97
N ILE A 153 -23.70 15.68 2.56
CA ILE A 153 -23.05 16.66 3.44
C ILE A 153 -23.84 17.96 3.62
N GLU A 154 -24.69 18.34 2.66
CA GLU A 154 -25.46 19.60 2.69
C GLU A 154 -26.36 19.79 3.93
N PRO A 155 -27.13 18.77 4.39
CA PRO A 155 -27.95 18.90 5.61
C PRO A 155 -27.15 18.81 6.92
N ILE A 156 -25.86 18.47 6.89
CA ILE A 156 -25.03 18.27 8.08
C ILE A 156 -24.53 19.62 8.61
N ASP A 157 -24.54 19.79 9.93
CA ASP A 157 -23.94 20.98 10.58
C ASP A 157 -22.52 21.25 10.07
N GLU A 158 -22.22 22.51 9.77
CA GLU A 158 -20.96 22.91 9.13
C GLU A 158 -19.72 22.44 9.92
N ARG A 159 -19.77 22.41 11.26
CA ARG A 159 -18.66 21.91 12.07
C ARG A 159 -18.48 20.42 11.88
N VAL A 160 -19.56 19.65 11.93
CA VAL A 160 -19.54 18.19 11.74
C VAL A 160 -19.08 17.85 10.33
N ALA A 161 -19.60 18.56 9.32
CA ALA A 161 -19.19 18.42 7.92
C ALA A 161 -17.67 18.63 7.72
N ARG A 162 -17.07 19.63 8.38
CA ARG A 162 -15.61 19.84 8.34
C ARG A 162 -14.83 18.66 8.94
N HIS A 163 -15.30 18.12 10.07
CA HIS A 163 -14.65 16.96 10.69
C HIS A 163 -14.80 15.69 9.84
N VAL A 164 -15.96 15.48 9.23
CA VAL A 164 -16.19 14.40 8.25
C VAL A 164 -15.19 14.52 7.10
N CYS A 165 -15.02 15.70 6.51
CA CYS A 165 -14.07 15.92 5.42
C CYS A 165 -12.61 15.66 5.84
N LEU A 166 -12.19 16.17 7.00
CA LEU A 166 -10.82 15.97 7.49
C LEU A 166 -10.52 14.49 7.76
N LEU A 167 -11.43 13.77 8.42
CA LEU A 167 -11.24 12.35 8.68
C LEU A 167 -11.33 11.52 7.38
N LEU A 168 -12.21 11.91 6.45
CA LEU A 168 -12.29 11.26 5.14
C LEU A 168 -11.00 11.44 4.35
N LEU A 169 -10.34 12.60 4.40
CA LEU A 169 -9.02 12.80 3.82
C LEU A 169 -7.97 11.87 4.44
N ASP A 170 -7.97 11.73 5.77
CA ASP A 170 -7.03 10.86 6.47
C ASP A 170 -7.18 9.40 6.04
N VAL A 171 -8.42 8.90 6.05
CA VAL A 171 -8.73 7.53 5.64
C VAL A 171 -8.45 7.31 4.17
N SER A 172 -8.80 8.27 3.31
CA SER A 172 -8.55 8.17 1.86
C SER A 172 -7.06 8.07 1.55
N LEU A 173 -6.20 8.75 2.32
CA LEU A 173 -4.75 8.67 2.15
C LEU A 173 -4.18 7.32 2.60
N VAL A 174 -4.67 6.77 3.71
CA VAL A 174 -4.27 5.44 4.20
C VAL A 174 -4.73 4.32 3.26
N CYS A 175 -5.93 4.46 2.69
CA CYS A 175 -6.52 3.49 1.76
C CYS A 175 -6.15 3.76 0.29
N HIS A 176 -5.32 4.76 0.00
CA HIS A 176 -4.90 5.14 -1.36
C HIS A 176 -6.05 5.56 -2.31
N HIS A 177 -7.18 6.05 -1.77
CA HIS A 177 -8.29 6.62 -2.54
C HIS A 177 -8.00 8.08 -2.98
N ALA A 178 -7.03 8.26 -3.88
CA ALA A 178 -6.57 9.58 -4.31
C ALA A 178 -7.66 10.44 -4.98
N SER A 179 -8.55 9.81 -5.77
CA SER A 179 -9.69 10.49 -6.43
C SER A 179 -10.65 11.09 -5.42
N ARG A 180 -11.11 10.29 -4.45
CA ARG A 180 -11.98 10.76 -3.38
C ARG A 180 -11.31 11.85 -2.54
N ALA A 181 -10.02 11.71 -2.25
CA ALA A 181 -9.29 12.73 -1.50
C ALA A 181 -9.21 14.07 -2.28
N ALA A 182 -9.05 14.02 -3.61
CA ALA A 182 -9.09 15.22 -4.45
C ALA A 182 -10.47 15.89 -4.47
N ASP A 183 -11.56 15.12 -4.54
CA ASP A 183 -12.93 15.63 -4.47
C ASP A 183 -13.18 16.41 -3.17
N VAL A 184 -12.79 15.81 -2.03
CA VAL A 184 -12.98 16.39 -0.70
C VAL A 184 -12.15 17.67 -0.55
N ILE A 185 -10.93 17.70 -1.06
CA ILE A 185 -10.12 18.93 -1.12
C ILE A 185 -10.86 20.01 -1.93
N GLY A 186 -11.36 19.67 -3.11
CA GLY A 186 -12.10 20.61 -3.95
C GLY A 186 -13.36 21.16 -3.27
N TYR A 187 -14.07 20.34 -2.49
CA TYR A 187 -15.18 20.78 -1.64
C TYR A 187 -14.71 21.74 -0.53
N MET A 188 -13.69 21.37 0.23
CA MET A 188 -13.18 22.19 1.34
C MET A 188 -12.65 23.56 0.87
N GLU A 189 -12.09 23.64 -0.34
CA GLU A 189 -11.67 24.92 -0.94
C GLU A 189 -12.85 25.83 -1.27
N ARG A 190 -13.95 25.27 -1.77
CA ARG A 190 -15.18 26.04 -2.08
C ARG A 190 -15.84 26.56 -0.81
N VAL A 191 -16.00 25.70 0.20
CA VAL A 191 -16.62 26.07 1.47
C VAL A 191 -15.75 27.05 2.26
N GLY A 192 -14.43 26.88 2.27
CA GLY A 192 -13.49 27.78 2.94
C GLY A 192 -13.23 29.10 2.19
N GLY A 193 -13.54 29.17 0.90
CA GLY A 193 -13.30 30.35 0.03
C GLY A 193 -14.42 31.40 0.04
N ASN A 194 -15.66 31.02 0.36
CA ASN A 194 -16.82 31.90 0.23
C ASN A 194 -16.93 33.03 1.27
N ASN A 195 -16.04 33.08 2.28
CA ASN A 195 -16.07 34.13 3.31
C ASN A 195 -15.07 35.28 3.11
N LEU A 196 -14.44 35.44 1.94
CA LEU A 196 -13.32 36.39 1.76
C LEU A 196 -13.25 37.11 0.40
N VAL A 197 -14.37 37.36 -0.28
CA VAL A 197 -14.39 38.24 -1.48
C VAL A 197 -15.23 39.51 -1.32
N ASN A 198 -15.97 39.71 -0.21
CA ASN A 198 -16.68 40.96 0.03
C ASN A 198 -16.42 41.48 1.45
N GLN A 199 -16.02 42.76 1.55
CA GLN A 199 -15.61 43.57 2.73
C GLN A 199 -14.10 43.51 3.06
N GLY A 200 -13.30 44.55 2.82
CA GLY A 200 -13.59 45.84 2.22
C GLY A 200 -12.31 46.57 1.83
N ASP A 201 -12.24 46.97 0.56
CA ASP A 201 -11.62 48.23 0.18
C ASP A 201 -12.78 49.17 -0.19
N SER A 202 -13.14 50.06 0.73
CA SER A 202 -13.96 51.22 0.41
C SER A 202 -13.08 52.26 -0.28
N GLY A 203 -13.23 52.42 -1.60
CA GLY A 203 -12.50 53.45 -2.35
C GLY A 203 -12.72 53.53 -3.86
N ASN A 204 -13.98 53.47 -4.32
CA ASN A 204 -14.57 54.05 -5.54
C ASN A 204 -14.10 53.69 -6.98
N ILE A 205 -15.05 53.09 -7.74
CA ILE A 205 -15.62 53.53 -9.05
C ILE A 205 -14.64 53.53 -10.26
N SER A 206 -14.84 52.91 -11.43
CA SER A 206 -16.00 52.28 -12.10
C SER A 206 -15.57 51.54 -13.38
N GLN A 207 -16.45 50.65 -13.85
CA GLN A 207 -16.64 50.15 -15.24
C GLN A 207 -15.54 49.28 -15.86
N GLN A 208 -15.78 47.96 -15.94
CA GLN A 208 -16.39 47.27 -17.09
C GLN A 208 -15.57 47.40 -18.39
N GLN A 209 -14.91 46.32 -18.81
CA GLN A 209 -15.35 45.54 -19.98
C GLN A 209 -14.48 44.28 -20.19
N LEU A 210 -15.18 43.16 -20.35
CA LEU A 210 -14.71 41.96 -21.05
C LEU A 210 -14.45 42.28 -22.52
N THR A 211 -13.39 41.76 -23.12
CA THR A 211 -13.43 41.20 -24.48
C THR A 211 -12.25 40.30 -24.81
N ASN A 212 -12.59 39.24 -25.56
CA ASN A 212 -11.73 38.26 -26.22
C ASN A 212 -10.89 38.86 -27.37
N LEU A 213 -9.96 38.01 -27.85
CA LEU A 213 -9.44 37.86 -29.22
C LEU A 213 -8.07 38.44 -29.61
N VAL A 214 -7.12 37.51 -29.77
CA VAL A 214 -6.27 37.18 -30.94
C VAL A 214 -5.90 38.29 -31.96
N ILE A 215 -4.64 38.20 -32.42
CA ILE A 215 -4.08 38.51 -33.77
C ILE A 215 -3.07 39.69 -33.82
N LYS A 216 -1.79 39.30 -33.89
CA LYS A 216 -0.70 39.72 -34.82
C LYS A 216 -0.45 41.22 -35.15
N SER A 217 0.83 41.58 -34.93
CA SER A 217 1.79 42.14 -35.90
C SER A 217 2.15 43.63 -35.86
N THR A 218 3.48 43.82 -35.82
CA THR A 218 4.34 44.82 -36.51
C THR A 218 4.28 46.29 -36.11
N SER A 219 5.42 46.83 -35.62
CA SER A 219 6.43 47.54 -36.44
C SER A 219 7.53 48.18 -35.56
N ALA A 220 8.80 47.92 -35.89
CA ALA A 220 9.97 48.67 -35.41
C ALA A 220 10.10 50.03 -36.16
N PRO A 221 11.01 50.97 -35.79
CA PRO A 221 12.42 50.83 -36.21
C PRO A 221 13.53 51.46 -35.32
N ASN A 222 14.74 50.90 -35.52
CA ASN A 222 16.11 51.48 -35.63
C ASN A 222 16.88 52.14 -34.46
N ASN A 223 18.03 51.55 -34.10
CA ASN A 223 19.41 51.97 -34.48
C ASN A 223 20.45 50.99 -33.84
N VAL A 224 21.21 50.17 -34.59
CA VAL A 224 22.57 50.40 -35.17
C VAL A 224 23.67 50.43 -34.07
N MET A 225 24.77 49.65 -34.02
CA MET A 225 25.77 49.30 -35.05
C MET A 225 26.82 48.22 -34.59
N LEU A 226 27.18 47.34 -35.53
CA LEU A 226 28.51 46.77 -35.93
C LEU A 226 29.50 46.08 -34.95
N SER A 227 29.89 44.84 -35.30
CA SER A 227 31.09 44.51 -36.12
C SER A 227 31.19 42.97 -36.31
N SER A 228 30.96 42.40 -37.51
CA SER A 228 31.82 42.24 -38.71
C SER A 228 32.39 40.80 -38.87
N ASP A 229 31.63 39.91 -39.55
CA ASP A 229 31.90 39.19 -40.83
C ASP A 229 33.31 38.64 -41.20
N PRO A 230 33.48 37.79 -42.25
CA PRO A 230 32.58 36.83 -42.96
C PRO A 230 33.29 35.43 -43.18
N ILE A 231 32.81 34.36 -43.83
CA ILE A 231 32.49 34.11 -45.26
C ILE A 231 31.97 32.65 -45.41
N ASN A 232 30.91 32.48 -46.23
CA ASN A 232 30.49 31.39 -47.16
C ASN A 232 31.42 30.15 -47.40
N SER A 233 30.99 28.95 -47.82
CA SER A 233 29.84 28.50 -48.64
C SER A 233 29.83 26.95 -48.73
N ASP A 234 28.62 26.39 -48.97
CA ASP A 234 28.27 25.23 -49.79
C ASP A 234 28.77 23.78 -49.55
N GLN A 235 27.82 22.87 -49.84
CA GLN A 235 27.92 21.46 -50.28
C GLN A 235 27.76 20.30 -49.27
N THR A 236 26.55 19.73 -49.34
CA THR A 236 26.21 18.30 -49.59
C THR A 236 26.86 17.15 -48.79
N VAL A 237 25.95 16.37 -48.17
CA VAL A 237 25.91 14.90 -48.03
C VAL A 237 26.52 14.25 -46.77
N SER A 238 25.60 13.64 -46.02
CA SER A 238 25.66 12.37 -45.29
C SER A 238 26.05 12.33 -43.79
N THR A 239 25.24 11.51 -43.10
CA THR A 239 25.49 10.74 -41.88
C THR A 239 25.11 11.32 -40.51
N ASN A 240 24.12 10.65 -39.91
CA ASN A 240 24.03 10.23 -38.50
C ASN A 240 24.02 11.30 -37.39
N GLY A 241 22.82 11.47 -36.80
CA GLY A 241 22.65 11.93 -35.42
C GLY A 241 21.22 11.61 -34.96
N PRO A 242 21.02 10.69 -33.99
CA PRO A 242 19.69 10.28 -33.59
C PRO A 242 19.01 11.40 -32.78
N GLU A 243 17.74 11.60 -33.09
CA GLU A 243 16.80 12.38 -32.31
C GLU A 243 16.80 11.94 -30.85
N SER A 244 16.84 12.91 -29.95
CA SER A 244 16.73 12.70 -28.51
C SER A 244 15.34 12.12 -28.14
N PRO A 245 15.24 11.00 -27.41
CA PRO A 245 13.95 10.57 -26.90
C PRO A 245 13.67 11.26 -25.55
N LEU A 246 12.76 12.22 -25.59
CA LEU A 246 11.86 12.54 -24.49
C LEU A 246 10.93 11.34 -24.26
N SER A 247 11.26 10.47 -23.31
CA SER A 247 10.30 9.60 -22.59
C SER A 247 11.06 8.82 -21.50
N ARG A 248 11.13 9.39 -20.30
CA ARG A 248 11.54 8.62 -19.12
C ARG A 248 10.34 7.84 -18.64
N THR A 249 10.29 6.55 -18.97
CA THR A 249 9.46 5.55 -18.29
C THR A 249 9.80 5.55 -16.79
N PRO A 250 8.81 5.46 -15.88
CA PRO A 250 9.08 5.43 -14.45
C PRO A 250 9.80 4.12 -14.10
N SER A 251 10.96 4.22 -13.46
CA SER A 251 11.72 3.09 -12.94
C SER A 251 11.01 2.45 -11.74
N GLU A 252 11.25 1.15 -11.53
CA GLU A 252 10.72 0.30 -10.45
C GLU A 252 11.14 0.69 -9.03
N GLU A 253 11.87 1.79 -8.86
CA GLU A 253 11.88 2.55 -7.60
C GLU A 253 10.46 2.78 -7.05
N THR A 254 9.41 2.58 -7.84
CA THR A 254 8.02 2.84 -7.47
C THR A 254 7.39 1.75 -6.59
N LEU A 255 7.64 0.44 -6.78
CA LEU A 255 6.85 -0.64 -6.13
C LEU A 255 7.23 -0.89 -4.65
N GLU A 256 8.54 -0.96 -4.34
CA GLU A 256 9.00 -1.13 -2.94
C GLU A 256 8.92 0.19 -2.16
N ASN A 257 9.18 1.34 -2.80
CA ASN A 257 8.92 2.66 -2.19
C ASN A 257 7.42 2.98 -2.09
N LEU A 258 6.53 2.17 -2.71
CA LEU A 258 5.08 2.30 -2.54
C LEU A 258 4.63 1.81 -1.16
N MET A 259 5.30 0.77 -0.64
CA MET A 259 4.94 0.13 0.63
C MET A 259 5.88 0.43 1.79
N MET A 260 7.11 0.90 1.53
CA MET A 260 7.92 1.56 2.55
C MET A 260 7.27 2.90 2.88
N GLU A 261 6.18 2.81 3.63
CA GLU A 261 5.43 3.95 4.10
C GLU A 261 6.34 4.70 5.04
N ILE A 262 6.86 5.82 4.55
CA ILE A 262 7.02 6.92 5.45
C ILE A 262 5.62 7.33 5.88
N ASN A 263 5.24 6.82 7.05
CA ASN A 263 3.99 7.12 7.70
C ASN A 263 3.80 8.63 7.73
N THR A 264 2.71 9.05 7.13
CA THR A 264 2.51 10.43 6.69
C THR A 264 2.17 11.38 7.82
N ARG A 265 1.80 10.89 9.02
CA ARG A 265 1.36 11.74 10.13
C ARG A 265 2.11 11.52 11.45
N PRO A 266 2.69 12.57 12.06
CA PRO A 266 2.57 12.74 13.51
C PRO A 266 1.07 12.79 13.82
N SER A 267 0.59 11.91 14.71
CA SER A 267 -0.79 12.07 15.18
C SER A 267 -0.85 13.46 15.81
N ASN A 268 -1.84 14.27 15.44
CA ASN A 268 -2.29 15.25 16.43
C ASN A 268 -2.65 14.40 17.65
N ASP A 269 -1.93 14.63 18.74
CA ASP A 269 -2.30 14.11 20.04
C ASP A 269 -3.68 14.70 20.33
N LEU A 270 -4.75 13.93 20.06
CA LEU A 270 -6.09 14.28 20.53
C LEU A 270 -6.13 14.43 22.05
N SER A 271 -5.12 13.90 22.75
CA SER A 271 -4.89 14.09 24.19
C SER A 271 -4.57 15.53 24.59
N LYS A 272 -4.10 16.39 23.66
CA LYS A 272 -3.85 17.82 23.90
C LYS A 272 -4.95 18.74 23.37
N ILE A 273 -6.11 18.21 22.93
CA ILE A 273 -7.33 18.99 22.64
C ILE A 273 -8.05 19.32 23.96
N GLN A 274 -7.30 19.79 24.95
CA GLN A 274 -7.87 20.40 26.14
C GLN A 274 -7.31 21.80 26.17
N THR A 275 -8.23 22.75 26.03
CA THR A 275 -8.07 24.21 25.95
C THR A 275 -7.79 24.74 24.53
N ASP A 276 -8.80 25.41 23.97
CA ASP A 276 -8.78 26.33 22.80
C ASP A 276 -9.04 25.88 21.34
N GLU A 277 -9.29 24.61 21.00
CA GLU A 277 -9.69 24.22 19.61
C GLU A 277 -11.21 24.25 19.32
N SER A 278 -12.00 25.07 20.02
CA SER A 278 -13.45 25.17 19.73
C SER A 278 -13.77 25.85 18.38
N PHE A 279 -12.75 26.42 17.71
CA PHE A 279 -12.84 27.06 16.40
C PHE A 279 -11.56 26.81 15.57
N ILE A 280 -11.60 25.89 14.60
CA ILE A 280 -10.57 25.85 13.55
C ILE A 280 -10.67 27.16 12.77
N SER A 281 -9.66 28.02 12.88
CA SER A 281 -9.62 29.30 12.17
C SER A 281 -9.53 29.07 10.65
N THR A 282 -10.12 29.97 9.85
CA THR A 282 -10.06 29.89 8.37
C THR A 282 -8.61 29.78 7.83
N PRO A 283 -7.61 30.49 8.39
CA PRO A 283 -6.20 30.29 8.04
C PRO A 283 -5.65 28.89 8.35
N ASP A 284 -6.02 28.31 9.51
CA ASP A 284 -5.56 26.96 9.89
C ASP A 284 -6.20 25.88 9.00
N LEU A 285 -7.47 26.04 8.62
CA LEU A 285 -8.13 25.16 7.65
C LEU A 285 -7.46 25.25 6.28
N ARG A 286 -7.15 26.45 5.80
CA ARG A 286 -6.44 26.69 4.53
C ARG A 286 -5.06 26.04 4.54
N MET A 287 -4.33 26.15 5.64
CA MET A 287 -3.05 25.47 5.81
C MET A 287 -3.20 23.95 5.74
N LYS A 288 -4.16 23.36 6.47
CA LYS A 288 -4.44 21.91 6.44
C LYS A 288 -4.73 21.44 5.02
N VAL A 289 -5.55 22.17 4.25
CA VAL A 289 -5.83 21.85 2.84
C VAL A 289 -4.55 21.79 2.00
N HIS A 290 -3.65 22.79 2.10
CA HIS A 290 -2.37 22.74 1.39
C HIS A 290 -1.52 21.52 1.79
N LEU A 291 -1.49 21.16 3.08
CA LEU A 291 -0.74 19.99 3.55
C LEU A 291 -1.30 18.68 2.98
N TYR A 292 -2.61 18.53 2.89
CA TYR A 292 -3.25 17.37 2.25
C TYR A 292 -2.98 17.31 0.75
N LYS A 293 -3.00 18.46 0.05
CA LYS A 293 -2.61 18.50 -1.36
C LYS A 293 -1.17 18.05 -1.56
N VAL A 294 -0.24 18.45 -0.69
CA VAL A 294 1.13 17.96 -0.75
C VAL A 294 1.18 16.44 -0.64
N TRP A 295 0.42 15.82 0.27
CA TRP A 295 0.39 14.37 0.40
C TRP A 295 -0.12 13.68 -0.85
N ILE A 296 -1.28 14.11 -1.36
CA ILE A 296 -1.85 13.52 -2.57
C ILE A 296 -0.85 13.68 -3.72
N LEU A 297 -0.22 14.84 -3.88
CA LEU A 297 0.75 15.05 -4.95
C LEU A 297 2.02 14.20 -4.80
N ILE A 298 2.43 13.86 -3.58
CA ILE A 298 3.52 12.90 -3.35
C ILE A 298 3.04 11.48 -3.67
N LEU A 299 1.83 11.11 -3.23
CA LEU A 299 1.18 9.82 -3.47
C LEU A 299 1.02 9.55 -4.97
N THR A 300 0.48 10.52 -5.70
CA THR A 300 0.28 10.47 -7.16
C THR A 300 1.56 10.76 -7.95
N ARG A 301 2.74 10.75 -7.29
CA ARG A 301 4.07 10.96 -7.89
C ARG A 301 4.25 12.28 -8.67
N ASN A 302 3.39 13.28 -8.47
CA ASN A 302 3.55 14.62 -9.05
C ASN A 302 4.45 15.51 -8.17
N LEU A 303 5.73 15.14 -8.11
CA LEU A 303 6.73 15.77 -7.23
C LEU A 303 6.98 17.24 -7.59
N LYS A 304 6.74 17.65 -8.84
CA LYS A 304 6.90 19.05 -9.28
C LYS A 304 5.79 19.93 -8.68
N ALA A 305 4.54 19.48 -8.74
CA ALA A 305 3.42 20.17 -8.12
C ALA A 305 3.55 20.17 -6.59
N ALA A 306 3.91 19.03 -5.98
CA ALA A 306 4.12 18.92 -4.53
C ALA A 306 5.11 19.98 -4.01
N LYS A 307 6.21 20.25 -4.73
CA LYS A 307 7.18 21.30 -4.36
C LYS A 307 6.58 22.69 -4.30
N ARG A 308 5.74 23.03 -5.28
CA ARG A 308 5.05 24.33 -5.32
C ARG A 308 4.08 24.45 -4.15
N GLU A 309 3.34 23.38 -3.91
CA GLU A 309 2.33 23.31 -2.86
C GLU A 309 2.93 23.39 -1.45
N VAL A 310 4.05 22.68 -1.17
CA VAL A 310 4.78 22.80 0.10
C VAL A 310 5.20 24.25 0.36
N LYS A 311 5.65 24.97 -0.69
CA LYS A 311 6.04 26.38 -0.55
C LYS A 311 4.83 27.25 -0.18
N MET A 312 3.66 26.97 -0.76
CA MET A 312 2.42 27.67 -0.41
C MET A 312 2.01 27.38 1.04
N ALA A 313 2.04 26.13 1.48
CA ALA A 313 1.76 25.75 2.87
C ALA A 313 2.65 26.52 3.87
N MET A 314 3.97 26.59 3.58
CA MET A 314 4.92 27.33 4.40
C MET A 314 4.66 28.84 4.39
N ASN A 315 4.22 29.42 3.27
CA ASN A 315 3.89 30.85 3.22
C ASN A 315 2.63 31.20 4.04
N VAL A 316 1.64 30.31 4.05
CA VAL A 316 0.37 30.51 4.78
C VAL A 316 0.58 30.46 6.30
N ALA A 317 1.53 29.65 6.78
CA ALA A 317 1.79 29.45 8.20
C ALA A 317 2.44 30.65 8.94
N ARG A 318 2.87 31.72 8.23
CA ARG A 318 3.28 33.04 8.76
C ARG A 318 3.96 33.05 10.16
N GLY A 319 4.93 32.16 10.39
CA GLY A 319 5.75 32.14 11.62
C GLY A 319 5.31 31.17 12.72
N LYS A 320 4.32 30.31 12.50
CA LYS A 320 4.00 29.16 13.38
C LYS A 320 4.98 27.99 13.14
N ASP A 321 5.05 27.03 14.08
CA ASP A 321 5.87 25.83 13.97
C ASP A 321 5.60 25.05 12.66
N TYR A 322 6.65 24.89 11.85
CA TYR A 322 6.57 24.26 10.52
C TYR A 322 6.81 22.76 10.56
N SER A 323 6.77 22.10 11.73
CA SER A 323 7.19 20.70 11.88
C SER A 323 6.57 19.78 10.83
N LEU A 324 5.24 19.83 10.64
CA LEU A 324 4.55 19.01 9.65
C LEU A 324 4.91 19.40 8.20
N ALA A 325 5.05 20.69 7.88
CA ALA A 325 5.46 21.12 6.54
C ALA A 325 6.90 20.71 6.20
N LEU A 326 7.83 20.80 7.17
CA LEU A 326 9.22 20.34 7.04
C LEU A 326 9.29 18.83 6.89
N PHE A 327 8.46 18.10 7.64
CA PHE A 327 8.30 16.67 7.51
C PHE A 327 7.88 16.27 6.09
N LEU A 328 6.87 16.93 5.51
CA LEU A 328 6.45 16.66 4.13
C LEU A 328 7.46 17.10 3.08
N LYS A 329 8.22 18.14 3.37
CA LYS A 329 9.35 18.52 2.53
C LYS A 329 10.44 17.44 2.56
N SER A 330 10.69 16.82 3.72
CA SER A 330 11.58 15.65 3.82
C SER A 330 11.06 14.49 2.95
N GLN A 331 9.76 14.20 3.01
CA GLN A 331 9.11 13.18 2.17
C GLN A 331 9.30 13.43 0.68
N LEU A 332 9.07 14.67 0.27
CA LEU A 332 9.27 15.08 -1.12
C LEU A 332 10.72 14.90 -1.58
N GLU A 333 11.71 15.18 -0.72
CA GLU A 333 13.11 14.98 -1.06
C GLU A 333 13.50 13.49 -1.02
N TYR A 334 12.90 12.68 -0.14
CA TYR A 334 13.03 11.22 -0.16
C TYR A 334 12.52 10.64 -1.48
N ALA A 335 11.31 11.02 -1.90
CA ALA A 335 10.71 10.61 -3.18
C ALA A 335 11.49 11.10 -4.42
N ARG A 336 12.43 12.05 -4.25
CA ARG A 336 13.35 12.52 -5.30
C ARG A 336 14.72 11.85 -5.26
N ASN A 337 14.91 10.88 -4.37
CA ASN A 337 16.20 10.26 -4.06
C ASN A 337 17.26 11.25 -3.54
N ASN A 338 16.84 12.38 -2.99
CA ASN A 338 17.71 13.36 -2.33
C ASN A 338 17.87 13.04 -0.84
N HIS A 339 18.37 11.84 -0.51
CA HIS A 339 18.40 11.29 0.85
C HIS A 339 19.09 12.20 1.88
N ARG A 340 20.23 12.81 1.52
CA ARG A 340 20.95 13.75 2.42
C ARG A 340 20.08 14.92 2.86
N LYS A 341 19.30 15.48 1.94
CA LYS A 341 18.41 16.62 2.21
C LYS A 341 17.16 16.17 2.95
N ALA A 342 16.64 14.98 2.64
CA ALA A 342 15.54 14.36 3.37
C ALA A 342 15.90 14.19 4.86
N ILE A 343 17.09 13.66 5.19
CA ILE A 343 17.56 13.49 6.58
C ILE A 343 17.64 14.83 7.30
N LYS A 344 18.27 15.85 6.69
CA LYS A 344 18.41 17.19 7.30
C LYS A 344 17.04 17.82 7.62
N LEU A 345 16.09 17.72 6.69
CA LEU A 345 14.73 18.25 6.87
C LEU A 345 13.95 17.45 7.92
N LEU A 346 14.13 16.12 7.96
CA LEU A 346 13.51 15.25 8.95
C LEU A 346 14.00 15.58 10.37
N MET A 347 15.31 15.76 10.56
CA MET A 347 15.88 16.21 11.83
C MET A 347 15.32 17.57 12.25
N ALA A 348 15.27 18.54 11.34
CA ALA A 348 14.72 19.86 11.60
C ALA A 348 13.23 19.83 12.01
N SER A 349 12.46 18.88 11.48
CA SER A 349 11.04 18.73 11.84
C SER A 349 10.83 18.25 13.28
N VAL A 350 11.77 17.47 13.83
CA VAL A 350 11.68 16.88 15.17
C VAL A 350 12.31 17.79 16.23
N SER A 351 13.34 18.55 15.89
CA SER A 351 13.93 19.54 16.81
C SER A 351 12.95 20.66 17.20
N GLN A 352 11.86 20.84 16.45
CA GLN A 352 10.82 21.84 16.70
C GLN A 352 9.63 21.31 17.51
N THR A 353 9.61 20.02 17.87
CA THR A 353 8.53 19.42 18.68
C THR A 353 9.02 19.19 20.11
N GLU A 354 8.33 19.75 21.11
CA GLU A 354 8.66 19.57 22.55
C GLU A 354 8.61 18.11 23.02
N THR A 355 7.88 17.26 22.30
CA THR A 355 7.85 15.81 22.46
C THR A 355 9.06 15.20 21.76
N GLY A 356 9.91 14.48 22.50
CA GLY A 356 11.13 13.83 22.01
C GLY A 356 10.96 12.95 20.75
N THR A 357 12.07 12.41 20.26
CA THR A 357 12.13 11.69 18.98
C THR A 357 11.02 10.64 18.81
N SER A 358 10.04 10.93 17.95
CA SER A 358 8.87 10.08 17.70
C SER A 358 9.26 8.75 17.02
N ALA A 359 8.51 7.68 17.26
CA ALA A 359 8.65 6.40 16.55
C ALA A 359 8.63 6.56 15.02
N LEU A 360 7.88 7.54 14.51
CA LEU A 360 7.84 7.90 13.08
C LEU A 360 9.18 8.38 12.54
N TYR A 361 9.92 9.17 13.32
CA TYR A 361 11.23 9.67 12.92
C TYR A 361 12.19 8.51 12.67
N TYR A 362 12.22 7.56 13.61
CA TYR A 362 13.06 6.37 13.48
C TYR A 362 12.62 5.48 12.33
N ASN A 363 11.32 5.25 12.14
CA ASN A 363 10.83 4.50 10.99
C ASN A 363 11.30 5.14 9.67
N ASN A 364 11.18 6.46 9.54
CA ASN A 364 11.50 7.15 8.30
C ASN A 364 12.99 7.20 8.02
N LEU A 365 13.83 7.32 9.06
CA LEU A 365 15.27 7.10 8.91
C LEU A 365 15.56 5.66 8.47
N GLY A 366 14.88 4.67 9.06
CA GLY A 366 14.94 3.27 8.64
C GLY A 366 14.67 3.13 7.14
N CYS A 367 13.63 3.80 6.62
CA CYS A 367 13.31 3.80 5.20
C CYS A 367 14.40 4.48 4.34
N ILE A 368 14.91 5.63 4.76
CA ILE A 368 15.98 6.32 4.04
C ILE A 368 17.24 5.46 3.95
N TYR A 369 17.65 4.81 5.05
CA TYR A 369 18.82 3.94 5.07
C TYR A 369 18.61 2.63 4.32
N TYR A 370 17.39 2.09 4.31
CA TYR A 370 17.04 0.96 3.46
C TYR A 370 17.25 1.30 1.98
N GLN A 371 16.75 2.45 1.53
CA GLN A 371 16.88 2.88 0.13
C GLN A 371 18.34 3.14 -0.27
N LEU A 372 19.20 3.50 0.70
CA LEU A 372 20.64 3.62 0.51
C LEU A 372 21.39 2.26 0.50
N GLY A 373 20.69 1.14 0.67
CA GLY A 373 21.29 -0.19 0.78
C GLY A 373 22.01 -0.46 2.11
N LYS A 374 21.87 0.43 3.11
CA LYS A 374 22.49 0.30 4.44
C LYS A 374 21.55 -0.47 5.38
N TYR A 375 21.36 -1.76 5.11
CA TYR A 375 20.35 -2.60 5.75
C TYR A 375 20.55 -2.76 7.27
N GLU A 376 21.78 -2.87 7.76
CA GLU A 376 22.07 -2.97 9.19
C GLU A 376 21.68 -1.70 9.94
N THR A 377 22.02 -0.54 9.37
CA THR A 377 21.63 0.76 9.91
C THR A 377 20.12 0.94 9.89
N SER A 378 19.46 0.53 8.80
CA SER A 378 18.01 0.50 8.68
C SER A 378 17.37 -0.35 9.80
N ALA A 379 17.93 -1.53 10.08
CA ALA A 379 17.48 -2.43 11.14
C ALA A 379 17.49 -1.78 12.53
N ILE A 380 18.56 -1.03 12.85
CA ILE A 380 18.70 -0.31 14.12
C ILE A 380 17.59 0.73 14.26
N PHE A 381 17.33 1.49 13.19
CA PHE A 381 16.29 2.52 13.21
C PHE A 381 14.88 1.94 13.29
N PHE A 382 14.57 0.88 12.56
CA PHE A 382 13.29 0.19 12.72
C PHE A 382 13.10 -0.40 14.11
N SER A 383 14.14 -0.98 14.70
CA SER A 383 14.11 -1.49 16.08
C SER A 383 13.82 -0.37 17.10
N LYS A 384 14.43 0.82 16.91
CA LYS A 384 14.13 2.00 17.73
C LYS A 384 12.69 2.50 17.54
N ALA A 385 12.15 2.44 16.32
CA ALA A 385 10.75 2.78 16.04
C ALA A 385 9.78 1.85 16.77
N LEU A 386 10.01 0.53 16.73
CA LEU A 386 9.21 -0.46 17.45
C LEU A 386 9.34 -0.30 18.97
N GLY A 387 10.56 -0.07 19.48
CA GLY A 387 10.79 0.15 20.91
C GLY A 387 10.11 1.41 21.45
N THR A 388 9.98 2.45 20.63
CA THR A 388 9.32 3.72 21.01
C THR A 388 7.79 3.65 20.89
N SER A 389 7.26 2.80 20.01
CA SER A 389 5.80 2.64 19.78
C SER A 389 5.13 1.65 20.74
N SER A 390 5.91 0.84 21.46
CA SER A 390 5.42 -0.11 22.46
C SER A 390 5.70 0.39 23.88
N PRO A 391 4.90 1.31 24.47
CA PRO A 391 4.96 1.53 25.91
C PRO A 391 4.67 0.20 26.61
N GLN A 392 5.43 -0.12 27.66
CA GLN A 392 5.46 -1.46 28.26
C GLN A 392 4.05 -2.06 28.43
N ARG A 393 3.85 -3.26 27.86
CA ARG A 393 2.70 -4.18 28.05
C ARG A 393 2.57 -4.65 29.51
N LYS A 394 2.50 -3.72 30.46
CA LYS A 394 2.30 -3.97 31.90
C LYS A 394 0.85 -3.74 32.33
N GLU A 395 0.03 -3.05 31.55
CA GLU A 395 -1.42 -2.98 31.78
C GLU A 395 -2.15 -4.15 31.10
N LYS A 396 -3.07 -4.78 31.85
CA LYS A 396 -3.80 -6.00 31.47
C LYS A 396 -4.87 -5.78 30.38
N THR A 397 -5.16 -4.52 30.04
CA THR A 397 -6.20 -4.12 29.08
C THR A 397 -5.74 -2.86 28.32
N MET A 398 -5.60 -2.95 26.99
CA MET A 398 -5.28 -1.78 26.14
C MET A 398 -6.51 -0.89 25.97
N LYS A 399 -6.32 0.43 26.08
CA LYS A 399 -7.32 1.49 25.89
C LYS A 399 -7.39 1.91 24.41
N LEU A 400 -8.54 2.36 23.90
CA LEU A 400 -8.71 2.74 22.47
C LEU A 400 -7.66 3.74 21.96
N PHE A 401 -7.37 4.78 22.73
CA PHE A 401 -6.35 5.76 22.35
C PHE A 401 -4.93 5.18 22.34
N SER A 402 -4.68 4.11 23.11
CA SER A 402 -3.43 3.36 23.06
C SER A 402 -3.28 2.56 21.77
N PHE A 403 -4.37 2.00 21.22
CA PHE A 403 -4.35 1.37 19.89
C PHE A 403 -3.98 2.39 18.82
N SER A 404 -4.61 3.58 18.85
CA SER A 404 -4.31 4.64 17.90
C SER A 404 -2.87 5.17 17.93
N GLN A 405 -2.22 5.10 19.10
CA GLN A 405 -0.83 5.54 19.27
C GLN A 405 0.17 4.43 18.92
N ASP A 406 -0.25 3.16 18.96
CA ASP A 406 0.57 2.02 18.59
C ASP A 406 0.71 1.89 17.08
N LYS A 407 1.74 2.57 16.55
CA LYS A 407 2.13 2.49 15.14
C LYS A 407 3.02 1.28 14.83
N SER A 408 3.28 0.39 15.81
CA SER A 408 4.18 -0.75 15.62
C SER A 408 3.70 -1.69 14.52
N VAL A 409 2.38 -1.86 14.38
CA VAL A 409 1.75 -2.64 13.31
C VAL A 409 2.05 -2.08 11.93
N LEU A 410 2.08 -0.74 11.78
CA LEU A 410 2.42 -0.08 10.51
C LEU A 410 3.91 -0.23 10.20
N PHE A 411 4.79 -0.11 11.20
CA PHE A 411 6.24 -0.26 11.02
C PHE A 411 6.67 -1.72 10.80
N ALA A 412 5.86 -2.69 11.24
CA ALA A 412 6.15 -4.10 11.08
C ALA A 412 6.28 -4.50 9.61
N TYR A 413 5.51 -3.89 8.70
CA TYR A 413 5.66 -4.16 7.26
C TYR A 413 7.09 -3.83 6.77
N ASN A 414 7.60 -2.65 7.12
CA ASN A 414 8.93 -2.19 6.74
C ASN A 414 10.03 -3.09 7.31
N CYS A 415 9.85 -3.59 8.54
CA CYS A 415 10.73 -4.59 9.14
C CYS A 415 10.70 -5.91 8.36
N GLY A 416 9.50 -6.34 7.93
CA GLY A 416 9.32 -7.54 7.12
C GLY A 416 10.10 -7.46 5.81
N LEU A 417 10.01 -6.32 5.11
CA LEU A 417 10.73 -6.08 3.86
C LEU A 417 12.25 -6.10 4.06
N LEU A 418 12.74 -5.46 5.13
CA LEU A 418 14.16 -5.51 5.50
C LEU A 418 14.64 -6.94 5.78
N TYR A 419 13.87 -7.74 6.52
CA TYR A 419 14.26 -9.11 6.83
C TYR A 419 14.18 -10.03 5.61
N LEU A 420 13.22 -9.81 4.72
CA LEU A 420 13.11 -10.54 3.46
C LEU A 420 14.35 -10.28 2.60
N THR A 421 14.71 -9.03 2.36
CA THR A 421 15.93 -8.66 1.59
C THR A 421 17.23 -9.09 2.25
N SER A 422 17.26 -9.17 3.58
CA SER A 422 18.39 -9.69 4.34
C SER A 422 18.46 -11.23 4.37
N GLY A 423 17.60 -11.93 3.63
CA GLY A 423 17.57 -13.40 3.58
C GLY A 423 17.13 -14.06 4.89
N LYS A 424 16.28 -13.40 5.69
CA LYS A 424 15.78 -13.86 7.01
C LYS A 424 14.26 -14.12 6.97
N PRO A 425 13.79 -15.15 6.24
CA PRO A 425 12.36 -15.34 5.96
C PRO A 425 11.51 -15.56 7.21
N VAL A 426 12.05 -16.22 8.24
CA VAL A 426 11.31 -16.47 9.51
C VAL A 426 10.99 -15.16 10.24
N LEU A 427 11.92 -14.22 10.28
CA LEU A 427 11.67 -12.91 10.89
C LEU A 427 10.74 -12.06 10.02
N ALA A 428 10.90 -12.16 8.69
CA ALA A 428 10.07 -11.44 7.74
C ALA A 428 8.58 -11.82 7.84
N VAL A 429 8.25 -13.12 7.84
CA VAL A 429 6.86 -13.59 7.97
C VAL A 429 6.21 -13.08 9.25
N ARG A 430 6.91 -13.14 10.40
CA ARG A 430 6.37 -12.64 11.68
C ARG A 430 6.03 -11.16 11.61
N CYS A 431 6.90 -10.37 11.00
CA CYS A 431 6.68 -8.96 10.77
C CYS A 431 5.48 -8.70 9.83
N PHE A 432 5.36 -9.45 8.73
CA PHE A 432 4.24 -9.33 7.80
C PHE A 432 2.91 -9.80 8.41
N GLN A 433 2.90 -10.86 9.22
CA GLN A 433 1.72 -11.31 9.96
C GLN A 433 1.22 -10.25 10.94
N GLN A 434 2.13 -9.60 11.67
CA GLN A 434 1.78 -8.48 12.54
C GLN A 434 1.14 -7.35 11.72
N ALA A 435 1.76 -6.99 10.59
CA ALA A 435 1.26 -5.97 9.67
C ALA A 435 -0.09 -6.35 9.01
N GLY A 436 -0.39 -7.65 8.91
CA GLY A 436 -1.59 -8.18 8.24
C GLY A 436 -2.90 -7.70 8.85
N SER A 437 -2.93 -7.31 10.12
CA SER A 437 -4.12 -6.71 10.73
C SER A 437 -4.58 -5.41 10.03
N VAL A 438 -3.68 -4.71 9.35
CA VAL A 438 -3.96 -3.47 8.59
C VAL A 438 -3.87 -3.70 7.08
N PHE A 439 -2.86 -4.44 6.61
CA PHE A 439 -2.55 -4.55 5.19
C PHE A 439 -3.16 -5.79 4.49
N PHE A 440 -4.06 -6.55 5.13
CA PHE A 440 -4.64 -7.78 4.55
C PHE A 440 -5.39 -7.59 3.21
N LYS A 441 -5.80 -6.36 2.87
CA LYS A 441 -6.41 -6.03 1.58
C LYS A 441 -5.39 -5.69 0.48
N ARG A 442 -4.10 -5.58 0.81
CA ARG A 442 -3.06 -5.31 -0.19
C ARG A 442 -2.52 -6.63 -0.75
N PRO A 443 -2.63 -6.88 -2.07
CA PRO A 443 -2.14 -8.13 -2.67
C PRO A 443 -0.64 -8.34 -2.45
N LEU A 444 0.14 -7.25 -2.43
CA LEU A 444 1.58 -7.29 -2.23
C LEU A 444 1.99 -7.83 -0.85
N LEU A 445 1.19 -7.62 0.21
CA LEU A 445 1.47 -8.26 1.51
C LEU A 445 1.49 -9.79 1.39
N TRP A 446 0.49 -10.34 0.72
CA TRP A 446 0.35 -11.78 0.56
C TRP A 446 1.44 -12.36 -0.33
N LEU A 447 1.82 -11.64 -1.40
CA LEU A 447 2.98 -11.99 -2.21
C LEU A 447 4.25 -12.05 -1.35
N ARG A 448 4.55 -11.02 -0.53
CA ARG A 448 5.75 -11.02 0.33
C ARG A 448 5.78 -12.15 1.34
N ILE A 449 4.63 -12.54 1.90
CA ILE A 449 4.55 -13.72 2.79
C ILE A 449 4.85 -15.01 2.00
N ALA A 450 4.35 -15.14 0.77
CA ALA A 450 4.62 -16.28 -0.09
C ALA A 450 6.11 -16.37 -0.47
N GLU A 451 6.73 -15.25 -0.87
CA GLU A 451 8.16 -15.16 -1.16
C GLU A 451 9.02 -15.60 0.04
N CYS A 452 8.62 -15.24 1.27
CA CYS A 452 9.30 -15.74 2.47
C CYS A 452 9.25 -17.27 2.59
N CYS A 453 8.11 -17.88 2.25
CA CYS A 453 7.94 -19.33 2.29
C CYS A 453 8.78 -20.03 1.22
N ILE A 454 8.81 -19.46 0.00
CA ILE A 454 9.64 -19.94 -1.11
C ILE A 454 11.12 -19.87 -0.72
N MET A 455 11.59 -18.71 -0.25
CA MET A 455 12.96 -18.50 0.23
C MET A 455 13.35 -19.46 1.36
N PHE A 456 12.42 -19.78 2.27
CA PHE A 456 12.67 -20.76 3.33
C PHE A 456 12.84 -22.19 2.79
N SER A 457 12.12 -22.54 1.72
CA SER A 457 12.22 -23.84 1.05
C SER A 457 13.56 -24.02 0.31
N GLU A 458 14.03 -22.99 -0.38
CA GLU A 458 15.23 -23.03 -1.22
C GLU A 458 16.55 -23.17 -0.45
N LYS A 459 16.58 -22.85 0.85
CA LYS A 459 17.79 -22.95 1.69
C LYS A 459 18.33 -24.38 1.90
N LYS A 460 17.75 -25.39 1.26
CA LYS A 460 18.14 -26.81 1.34
C LYS A 460 18.93 -27.31 0.10
N ALA A 461 19.78 -26.47 -0.49
CA ALA A 461 20.39 -26.70 -1.80
C ALA A 461 21.68 -27.58 -1.86
N ASP A 462 22.04 -28.29 -0.78
CA ASP A 462 23.21 -29.20 -0.83
C ASP A 462 22.82 -30.54 -1.48
N ILE A 463 23.66 -31.03 -2.40
CA ILE A 463 23.48 -32.33 -3.04
C ILE A 463 23.99 -33.41 -2.09
N ASP A 464 23.08 -34.14 -1.45
CA ASP A 464 23.42 -35.26 -0.59
C ASP A 464 23.58 -36.56 -1.40
N VAL A 465 24.80 -37.08 -1.48
CA VAL A 465 25.12 -38.34 -2.17
C VAL A 465 25.36 -39.43 -1.14
N LYS A 466 24.45 -40.40 -1.04
CA LYS A 466 24.56 -41.55 -0.13
C LYS A 466 25.45 -42.62 -0.72
N ILE A 467 26.40 -43.12 0.07
CA ILE A 467 27.26 -44.24 -0.30
C ILE A 467 26.69 -45.53 0.28
N VAL A 468 26.33 -46.48 -0.59
CA VAL A 468 25.80 -47.80 -0.20
C VAL A 468 26.81 -48.88 -0.57
N GLY A 469 27.02 -49.88 0.29
CA GLY A 469 27.93 -51.00 0.02
C GLY A 469 29.42 -50.65 0.18
N ARG A 470 30.29 -51.65 -0.01
CA ARG A 470 31.76 -51.52 0.14
C ARG A 470 32.50 -52.23 -0.99
N GLY A 471 33.73 -51.79 -1.28
CA GLY A 471 34.61 -52.39 -2.29
C GLY A 471 33.97 -52.41 -3.68
N LYS A 472 33.94 -53.58 -4.31
CA LYS A 472 33.34 -53.80 -5.64
C LYS A 472 31.82 -53.62 -5.70
N TRP A 473 31.14 -53.58 -4.55
CA TRP A 473 29.68 -53.40 -4.44
C TRP A 473 29.30 -51.99 -4.01
N ARG A 474 30.27 -51.05 -4.01
CA ARG A 474 30.03 -49.66 -3.65
C ARG A 474 29.18 -48.99 -4.72
N GLN A 475 28.04 -48.43 -4.32
CA GLN A 475 27.12 -47.67 -5.16
C GLN A 475 26.93 -46.27 -4.60
N LEU A 476 26.77 -45.29 -5.49
CA LEU A 476 26.42 -43.91 -5.14
C LEU A 476 24.94 -43.73 -5.45
N VAL A 477 24.18 -43.35 -4.43
CA VAL A 477 22.77 -43.03 -4.55
C VAL A 477 22.62 -41.53 -4.35
N VAL A 478 22.25 -40.84 -5.42
CA VAL A 478 21.74 -39.48 -5.34
C VAL A 478 20.27 -39.64 -5.01
N GLU A 479 19.86 -39.28 -3.79
CA GLU A 479 18.43 -39.29 -3.48
C GLU A 479 17.72 -38.28 -4.37
N ARG A 480 16.54 -38.66 -4.89
CA ARG A 480 15.65 -37.71 -5.55
C ARG A 480 15.49 -36.49 -4.64
N TRP A 481 15.67 -35.32 -5.23
CA TRP A 481 15.24 -34.05 -4.68
C TRP A 481 13.73 -34.14 -4.38
N ASN A 482 13.36 -34.64 -3.20
CA ASN A 482 11.97 -34.79 -2.80
C ASN A 482 11.84 -34.40 -1.33
N LEU A 483 11.57 -33.10 -1.12
CA LEU A 483 10.53 -32.47 -0.28
C LEU A 483 10.19 -33.02 1.12
N THR A 484 10.87 -34.02 1.66
CA THR A 484 10.43 -34.74 2.86
C THR A 484 11.50 -34.92 3.92
N ASN A 485 12.45 -33.99 4.00
CA ASN A 485 13.09 -33.73 5.28
C ASN A 485 12.23 -32.74 6.06
N VAL A 486 11.21 -33.31 6.72
CA VAL A 486 10.39 -32.69 7.75
C VAL A 486 11.28 -32.42 8.97
N VAL A 487 12.12 -31.40 8.87
CA VAL A 487 12.39 -30.56 10.04
C VAL A 487 11.05 -29.93 10.38
N GLN A 488 10.62 -29.95 11.65
CA GLN A 488 9.38 -29.30 12.09
C GLN A 488 9.33 -27.87 11.51
N VAL A 489 8.59 -27.70 10.43
CA VAL A 489 8.38 -26.41 9.77
C VAL A 489 7.33 -25.72 10.63
N ASP A 490 7.62 -24.49 11.04
CA ASP A 490 6.59 -23.58 11.54
C ASP A 490 5.44 -23.62 10.51
N PRO A 491 4.19 -24.01 10.87
CA PRO A 491 3.10 -24.19 9.89
C PRO A 491 2.92 -22.99 8.94
N ASP A 492 3.35 -21.82 9.41
CA ASP A 492 3.33 -20.52 8.75
C ASP A 492 4.48 -20.29 7.72
N LEU A 493 5.37 -21.26 7.48
CA LEU A 493 6.46 -21.20 6.49
C LEU A 493 6.52 -22.43 5.56
N SER A 494 5.34 -22.93 5.15
CA SER A 494 5.23 -24.04 4.20
C SER A 494 4.86 -23.57 2.79
N LEU A 495 5.24 -24.32 1.75
CA LEU A 495 4.78 -24.09 0.38
C LEU A 495 3.25 -24.17 0.25
N ALA A 496 2.60 -25.00 1.07
CA ALA A 496 1.14 -25.05 1.14
C ALA A 496 0.52 -23.74 1.68
N PHE A 497 1.19 -23.09 2.63
CA PHE A 497 0.83 -21.76 3.11
C PHE A 497 1.13 -20.68 2.07
N ALA A 498 2.29 -20.74 1.41
CA ALA A 498 2.65 -19.86 0.29
C ALA A 498 1.55 -19.85 -0.79
N LYS A 499 1.10 -21.03 -1.21
CA LYS A 499 -0.03 -21.19 -2.14
C LYS A 499 -1.27 -20.44 -1.68
N ARG A 500 -1.68 -20.58 -0.41
CA ARG A 500 -2.87 -19.89 0.12
C ARG A 500 -2.71 -18.37 0.05
N CYS A 501 -1.53 -17.85 0.40
CA CYS A 501 -1.20 -16.43 0.29
C CYS A 501 -1.28 -15.95 -1.16
N LEU A 502 -0.70 -16.66 -2.12
CA LEU A 502 -0.76 -16.32 -3.54
C LEU A 502 -2.19 -16.30 -4.08
N LEU A 503 -3.05 -17.23 -3.62
CA LEU A 503 -4.47 -17.23 -3.97
C LEU A 503 -5.23 -16.02 -3.39
N ASN A 504 -4.89 -15.61 -2.17
CA ASN A 504 -5.43 -14.37 -1.60
C ASN A 504 -4.98 -13.14 -2.41
N ALA A 505 -3.71 -13.09 -2.80
CA ALA A 505 -3.18 -12.02 -3.65
C ALA A 505 -3.92 -11.97 -5.00
N LEU A 506 -4.10 -13.12 -5.65
CA LEU A 506 -4.81 -13.24 -6.92
C LEU A 506 -6.28 -12.79 -6.81
N HIS A 507 -6.96 -13.16 -5.72
CA HIS A 507 -8.32 -12.73 -5.44
C HIS A 507 -8.43 -11.21 -5.26
N LEU A 508 -7.47 -10.60 -4.58
CA LEU A 508 -7.41 -9.13 -4.38
C LEU A 508 -7.04 -8.35 -5.65
N LEU A 509 -6.45 -9.01 -6.64
CA LEU A 509 -6.14 -8.44 -7.95
C LEU A 509 -7.30 -8.61 -8.95
N ASP A 510 -8.45 -9.12 -8.51
CA ASP A 510 -9.64 -9.40 -9.34
C ASP A 510 -9.35 -10.27 -10.58
N CYS A 511 -8.35 -11.14 -10.50
CA CYS A 511 -8.04 -12.11 -11.55
C CYS A 511 -8.75 -13.45 -11.26
N PRO A 512 -9.74 -13.88 -12.07
CA PRO A 512 -10.53 -15.06 -11.72
C PRO A 512 -9.69 -16.35 -11.81
N TYR A 513 -9.71 -17.12 -10.72
CA TYR A 513 -9.12 -18.46 -10.59
C TYR A 513 -9.65 -19.45 -11.64
N GLU A 514 -10.82 -19.19 -12.24
CA GLU A 514 -11.47 -20.03 -13.26
C GLU A 514 -10.65 -20.14 -14.55
N ASN A 515 -9.76 -19.19 -14.86
CA ASN A 515 -8.84 -19.25 -15.99
C ASN A 515 -7.68 -20.26 -15.81
N LEU A 516 -7.53 -20.83 -14.60
CA LEU A 516 -6.49 -21.83 -14.28
C LEU A 516 -6.94 -23.28 -14.45
N ASN A 517 -8.19 -23.53 -14.88
CA ASN A 517 -8.63 -24.87 -15.22
C ASN A 517 -8.48 -25.10 -16.73
N PRO A 518 -7.76 -26.15 -17.19
CA PRO A 518 -7.68 -26.47 -18.61
C PRO A 518 -9.04 -27.00 -19.10
N GLN A 519 -9.82 -26.14 -19.75
CA GLN A 519 -10.92 -26.55 -20.61
C GLN A 519 -10.40 -26.70 -22.05
N PRO A 520 -10.79 -27.74 -22.80
CA PRO A 520 -10.48 -27.84 -24.22
C PRO A 520 -11.32 -26.82 -24.99
N ASN A 521 -10.65 -25.99 -25.79
CA ASN A 521 -11.20 -25.14 -26.86
C ASN A 521 -12.67 -24.67 -26.71
N SER A 522 -12.85 -23.40 -26.34
CA SER A 522 -13.95 -22.61 -26.87
C SER A 522 -13.43 -21.24 -27.29
N ASN A 523 -13.85 -20.84 -28.49
CA ASN A 523 -13.41 -19.68 -29.24
C ASN A 523 -13.49 -18.37 -28.45
N MET A 524 -12.55 -17.49 -28.75
CA MET A 524 -12.61 -16.06 -28.42
C MET A 524 -13.98 -15.48 -28.76
N VAL A 525 -14.64 -14.92 -27.75
CA VAL A 525 -15.69 -13.92 -27.96
C VAL A 525 -15.14 -12.60 -27.42
N ASN A 526 -14.83 -11.70 -28.36
CA ASN A 526 -14.62 -10.28 -28.09
C ASN A 526 -15.78 -9.77 -27.24
N SER A 527 -15.50 -9.39 -26.00
CA SER A 527 -16.44 -8.68 -25.15
C SER A 527 -15.98 -7.24 -25.03
N ASN A 528 -16.36 -6.42 -26.02
CA ASN A 528 -16.60 -5.00 -25.78
C ASN A 528 -17.82 -4.92 -24.86
N GLY A 529 -17.59 -5.00 -23.55
CA GLY A 529 -18.58 -4.69 -22.54
C GLY A 529 -18.29 -3.30 -22.00
N GLU A 530 -18.99 -2.29 -22.53
CA GLU A 530 -19.12 -1.00 -21.86
C GLU A 530 -19.62 -1.26 -20.43
N ALA A 531 -18.74 -1.06 -19.44
CA ALA A 531 -19.17 -0.90 -18.08
C ALA A 531 -20.06 0.35 -18.04
N LYS A 532 -21.38 0.14 -17.90
CA LYS A 532 -22.30 1.21 -17.55
C LYS A 532 -21.88 1.76 -16.19
N GLU A 533 -21.09 2.82 -16.23
CA GLU A 533 -20.96 3.76 -15.13
C GLU A 533 -22.37 4.17 -14.71
N THR A 534 -22.77 3.77 -13.52
CA THR A 534 -23.81 4.47 -12.77
C THR A 534 -23.30 5.89 -12.52
N LYS A 535 -23.63 6.78 -13.46
CA LYS A 535 -23.49 8.24 -13.34
C LYS A 535 -24.17 8.70 -12.06
N VAL A 536 -23.38 8.89 -11.01
CA VAL A 536 -23.76 9.74 -9.89
C VAL A 536 -23.47 11.18 -10.31
N GLY A 537 -24.53 11.98 -10.32
CA GLY A 537 -24.63 13.42 -10.57
C GLY A 537 -23.37 14.20 -10.95
N ASN A 538 -23.34 14.67 -12.20
CA ASN A 538 -22.52 15.81 -12.62
C ASN A 538 -22.75 17.01 -11.69
N SER A 539 -21.80 17.27 -10.80
CA SER A 539 -21.69 18.53 -10.08
C SER A 539 -20.76 19.45 -10.87
N SER A 540 -21.36 20.38 -11.60
CA SER A 540 -20.69 21.44 -12.35
C SER A 540 -19.79 22.31 -11.45
N GLY A 541 -18.52 22.49 -11.87
CA GLY A 541 -17.60 23.51 -11.34
C GLY A 541 -16.40 22.94 -10.56
N ASN A 542 -15.45 22.32 -11.27
CA ASN A 542 -14.25 21.73 -10.66
C ASN A 542 -13.11 22.77 -10.49
N PRO A 543 -12.66 23.08 -9.26
CA PRO A 543 -11.72 24.18 -9.03
C PRO A 543 -10.22 23.80 -9.14
N ASN A 544 -9.85 22.56 -9.47
CA ASN A 544 -8.42 22.17 -9.55
C ASN A 544 -8.08 21.14 -10.65
N PRO A 545 -7.91 21.55 -11.92
CA PRO A 545 -7.61 20.64 -13.03
C PRO A 545 -6.26 19.91 -12.89
N LEU A 546 -5.31 20.49 -12.15
CA LEU A 546 -3.95 19.94 -11.98
C LEU A 546 -3.89 18.78 -10.98
N LEU A 547 -4.78 18.77 -9.97
CA LEU A 547 -4.92 17.63 -9.06
C LEU A 547 -5.63 16.48 -9.78
N GLN A 548 -6.69 16.76 -10.54
CA GLN A 548 -7.41 15.73 -11.27
C GLN A 548 -6.55 15.02 -12.31
N SER A 549 -5.73 15.76 -13.07
CA SER A 549 -4.81 15.12 -14.02
C SER A 549 -3.81 14.20 -13.31
N SER A 550 -3.33 14.60 -12.13
CA SER A 550 -2.39 13.82 -11.33
C SER A 550 -3.04 12.54 -10.77
N VAL A 551 -4.31 12.60 -10.39
CA VAL A 551 -5.09 11.43 -9.94
C VAL A 551 -5.30 10.45 -11.09
N ASN A 552 -5.67 10.92 -12.28
CA ASN A 552 -5.86 10.04 -13.44
C ASN A 552 -4.55 9.34 -13.84
N GLU A 553 -3.43 10.05 -13.80
CA GLU A 553 -2.09 9.44 -14.01
C GLU A 553 -1.74 8.41 -12.93
N TYR A 554 -2.16 8.65 -11.69
CA TYR A 554 -1.96 7.73 -10.56
C TYR A 554 -2.77 6.44 -10.70
N GLU A 555 -4.02 6.51 -11.17
CA GLU A 555 -4.82 5.30 -11.43
C GLU A 555 -4.17 4.42 -12.50
N ALA A 556 -3.63 5.03 -13.56
CA ALA A 556 -2.87 4.30 -14.58
C ALA A 556 -1.58 3.68 -14.01
N LEU A 557 -0.91 4.37 -13.09
CA LEU A 557 0.27 3.86 -12.39
C LEU A 557 -0.09 2.64 -11.52
N CYS A 558 -1.15 2.73 -10.72
CA CYS A 558 -1.64 1.61 -9.90
C CYS A 558 -2.05 0.41 -10.75
N GLY A 559 -2.65 0.64 -11.93
CA GLY A 559 -2.92 -0.43 -12.89
C GLY A 559 -1.66 -1.17 -13.33
N LYS A 560 -0.58 -0.44 -13.62
CA LYS A 560 0.74 -1.03 -13.95
C LYS A 560 1.35 -1.77 -12.77
N GLU A 561 1.30 -1.21 -11.57
CA GLU A 561 1.79 -1.85 -10.35
C GLU A 561 1.04 -3.16 -10.06
N ASN A 562 -0.28 -3.16 -10.19
CA ASN A 562 -1.09 -4.36 -10.04
C ASN A 562 -0.73 -5.43 -11.09
N LEU A 563 -0.44 -5.01 -12.34
CA LEU A 563 0.04 -5.93 -13.38
C LEU A 563 1.41 -6.51 -13.05
N MET A 564 2.32 -5.73 -12.45
CA MET A 564 3.63 -6.22 -11.99
C MET A 564 3.47 -7.24 -10.85
N ILE A 565 2.62 -6.94 -9.86
CA ILE A 565 2.31 -7.87 -8.76
C ILE A 565 1.67 -9.15 -9.32
N LEU A 566 0.77 -9.04 -10.29
CA LEU A 566 0.11 -10.19 -10.91
C LEU A 566 1.10 -11.12 -11.60
N GLN A 567 2.10 -10.57 -12.31
CA GLN A 567 3.15 -11.37 -12.94
C GLN A 567 3.94 -12.19 -11.90
N ALA A 568 4.35 -11.54 -10.81
CA ALA A 568 5.03 -12.18 -9.69
C ALA A 568 4.17 -13.29 -9.06
N VAL A 569 2.90 -12.98 -8.76
CA VAL A 569 1.96 -13.93 -8.15
C VAL A 569 1.77 -15.16 -9.04
N LEU A 570 1.62 -15.01 -10.35
CA LEU A 570 1.42 -16.15 -11.25
C LEU A 570 2.70 -16.99 -11.42
N ALA A 571 3.88 -16.36 -11.45
CA ALA A 571 5.16 -17.05 -11.52
C ALA A 571 5.40 -17.87 -10.25
N ASP A 572 5.29 -17.24 -9.07
CA ASP A 572 5.43 -17.90 -7.77
C ASP A 572 4.39 -19.02 -7.60
N LEU A 573 3.17 -18.82 -8.10
CA LEU A 573 2.12 -19.84 -8.02
C LEU A 573 2.44 -21.03 -8.93
N ALA A 574 3.00 -20.81 -10.12
CA ALA A 574 3.46 -21.87 -10.99
C ALA A 574 4.58 -22.69 -10.33
N PHE A 575 5.60 -22.01 -9.78
CA PHE A 575 6.69 -22.61 -9.02
C PHE A 575 6.17 -23.44 -7.83
N VAL A 576 5.33 -22.85 -6.97
CA VAL A 576 4.77 -23.53 -5.80
C VAL A 576 3.92 -24.74 -6.20
N TYR A 577 3.22 -24.71 -7.33
CA TYR A 577 2.48 -25.88 -7.81
C TYR A 577 3.41 -26.99 -8.32
N LEU A 578 4.52 -26.67 -8.99
CA LEU A 578 5.54 -27.64 -9.41
C LEU A 578 6.12 -28.35 -8.18
N GLU A 579 6.56 -27.57 -7.19
CA GLU A 579 7.11 -28.08 -5.94
C GLU A 579 6.10 -28.91 -5.14
N LEU A 580 4.80 -28.62 -5.24
CA LEU A 580 3.74 -29.42 -4.61
C LEU A 580 3.33 -30.63 -5.47
N GLY A 581 3.99 -30.89 -6.60
CA GLY A 581 3.72 -32.02 -7.50
C GLY A 581 2.43 -31.87 -8.33
N ASN A 582 1.90 -30.66 -8.48
CA ASN A 582 0.69 -30.38 -9.25
C ASN A 582 1.00 -29.73 -10.60
N ALA A 583 1.54 -30.52 -11.52
CA ALA A 583 1.94 -30.07 -12.85
C ALA A 583 0.79 -29.44 -13.67
N VAL A 584 -0.45 -29.92 -13.51
CA VAL A 584 -1.62 -29.38 -14.24
C VAL A 584 -1.88 -27.92 -13.85
N LYS A 585 -1.90 -27.62 -12.55
CA LYS A 585 -2.13 -26.25 -12.06
C LYS A 585 -0.92 -25.35 -12.29
N ALA A 586 0.29 -25.90 -12.20
CA ALA A 586 1.51 -25.18 -12.57
C ALA A 586 1.46 -24.72 -14.03
N LEU A 587 1.15 -25.63 -14.95
CA LEU A 587 1.02 -25.32 -16.37
C LEU A 587 -0.05 -24.26 -16.63
N ALA A 588 -1.17 -24.32 -15.91
CA ALA A 588 -2.22 -23.32 -16.06
C ALA A 588 -1.79 -21.93 -15.57
N ALA A 589 -1.10 -21.84 -14.44
CA ALA A 589 -0.55 -20.57 -13.92
C ALA A 589 0.50 -19.99 -14.88
N ALA A 590 1.43 -20.82 -15.37
CA ALA A 590 2.44 -20.42 -16.35
C ALA A 590 1.81 -19.94 -17.68
N LYS A 591 0.80 -20.64 -18.20
CA LYS A 591 0.05 -20.19 -19.39
C LYS A 591 -0.71 -18.90 -19.15
N CYS A 592 -1.26 -18.68 -17.96
CA CYS A 592 -1.92 -17.44 -17.61
C CYS A 592 -0.92 -16.27 -17.61
N LEU A 593 0.26 -16.48 -17.02
CA LEU A 593 1.35 -15.50 -17.01
C LEU A 593 1.77 -15.10 -18.44
N LEU A 594 2.02 -16.09 -19.31
CA LEU A 594 2.43 -15.88 -20.70
C LEU A 594 1.35 -15.20 -21.57
N LYS A 595 0.09 -15.20 -21.13
CA LYS A 595 -1.02 -14.53 -21.83
C LYS A 595 -1.24 -13.08 -21.37
N LEU A 596 -0.56 -12.64 -20.31
CA LEU A 596 -0.74 -11.27 -19.81
C LEU A 596 -0.28 -10.24 -20.86
N PRO A 597 -1.03 -9.13 -21.04
CA PRO A 597 -0.55 -8.02 -21.84
C PRO A 597 0.70 -7.44 -21.16
N GLU A 598 1.72 -7.06 -21.94
CA GLU A 598 2.95 -6.44 -21.43
C GLU A 598 3.70 -7.28 -20.37
N CYS A 599 3.65 -8.62 -20.47
CA CYS A 599 4.46 -9.50 -19.62
C CYS A 599 5.96 -9.17 -19.79
N SER A 600 6.66 -8.98 -18.67
CA SER A 600 8.09 -8.71 -18.67
C SER A 600 8.84 -9.92 -19.23
N ARG A 601 9.99 -9.68 -19.88
CA ARG A 601 10.79 -10.78 -20.44
C ARG A 601 11.33 -11.73 -19.37
N VAL A 602 11.60 -11.21 -18.17
CA VAL A 602 12.03 -12.00 -17.00
C VAL A 602 10.92 -12.98 -16.60
N TYR A 603 9.68 -12.51 -16.47
CA TYR A 603 8.56 -13.39 -16.14
C TYR A 603 8.09 -14.26 -17.30
N ALA A 604 8.25 -13.81 -18.55
CA ALA A 604 8.01 -14.65 -19.71
C ALA A 604 9.00 -15.83 -19.76
N PHE A 605 10.27 -15.58 -19.42
CA PHE A 605 11.26 -16.65 -19.26
C PHE A 605 10.84 -17.65 -18.17
N LEU A 606 10.53 -17.19 -16.96
CA LEU A 606 10.04 -18.07 -15.89
C LEU A 606 8.78 -18.84 -16.30
N GLY A 607 7.83 -18.19 -16.96
CA GLY A 607 6.61 -18.81 -17.47
C GLY A 607 6.89 -19.93 -18.48
N ASN A 608 7.84 -19.73 -19.40
CA ASN A 608 8.23 -20.76 -20.37
C ASN A 608 8.96 -21.93 -19.71
N VAL A 609 9.88 -21.67 -18.78
CA VAL A 609 10.62 -22.72 -18.05
C VAL A 609 9.66 -23.56 -17.19
N TYR A 610 8.79 -22.92 -16.40
CA TYR A 610 7.81 -23.64 -15.58
C TYR A 610 6.77 -24.39 -16.41
N ALA A 611 6.37 -23.86 -17.57
CA ALA A 611 5.50 -24.59 -18.50
C ALA A 611 6.20 -25.82 -19.08
N ALA A 612 7.47 -25.69 -19.47
CA ALA A 612 8.27 -26.80 -19.98
C ALA A 612 8.41 -27.91 -18.93
N GLU A 613 8.79 -27.56 -17.70
CA GLU A 613 8.89 -28.52 -16.61
C GLU A 613 7.53 -29.21 -16.32
N ALA A 614 6.44 -28.45 -16.28
CA ALA A 614 5.11 -29.01 -16.10
C ALA A 614 4.74 -30.00 -17.21
N TYR A 615 5.05 -29.70 -18.47
CA TYR A 615 4.83 -30.64 -19.59
C TYR A 615 5.68 -31.91 -19.46
N CYS A 616 6.92 -31.80 -18.99
CA CYS A 616 7.76 -32.97 -18.70
C CYS A 616 7.12 -33.88 -17.64
N LEU A 617 6.64 -33.28 -16.54
CA LEU A 617 5.93 -34.01 -15.49
C LEU A 617 4.61 -34.63 -15.97
N LEU A 618 3.99 -34.06 -17.01
CA LEU A 618 2.80 -34.59 -17.69
C LEU A 618 3.15 -35.58 -18.82
N ASN A 619 4.41 -35.97 -18.97
CA ASN A 619 4.91 -36.88 -20.01
C ASN A 619 4.65 -36.37 -21.44
N GLN A 620 4.79 -35.06 -21.65
CA GLN A 620 4.62 -34.38 -22.94
C GLN A 620 5.89 -33.58 -23.35
N PRO A 621 7.06 -34.23 -23.47
CA PRO A 621 8.34 -33.55 -23.68
C PRO A 621 8.41 -32.72 -24.97
N LYS A 622 7.66 -33.10 -26.01
CA LYS A 622 7.60 -32.33 -27.27
C LYS A 622 7.02 -30.93 -27.08
N LEU A 623 5.99 -30.80 -26.25
CA LEU A 623 5.40 -29.49 -25.93
C LEU A 623 6.32 -28.68 -25.01
N ALA A 624 7.10 -29.36 -24.16
CA ALA A 624 8.14 -28.71 -23.37
C ALA A 624 9.24 -28.13 -24.25
N SER A 625 9.70 -28.86 -25.28
CA SER A 625 10.73 -28.35 -26.19
C SER A 625 10.25 -27.17 -27.04
N GLU A 626 8.96 -27.07 -27.39
CA GLU A 626 8.39 -25.89 -28.04
C GLU A 626 8.58 -24.61 -27.18
N HIS A 627 8.36 -24.67 -25.86
CA HIS A 627 8.54 -23.54 -24.95
C HIS A 627 10.01 -23.10 -24.82
N LEU A 628 10.97 -24.03 -24.85
CA LEU A 628 12.39 -23.69 -24.76
C LEU A 628 12.96 -23.25 -26.12
N SER A 629 12.39 -23.74 -27.23
CA SER A 629 12.87 -23.45 -28.58
C SER A 629 12.75 -21.98 -28.99
N SER A 630 11.89 -21.19 -28.32
CA SER A 630 11.75 -19.76 -28.58
C SER A 630 13.03 -18.94 -28.32
N TYR A 631 14.02 -19.54 -27.63
CA TYR A 631 15.29 -18.89 -27.29
C TYR A 631 16.46 -19.36 -28.17
N ILE A 632 16.20 -20.18 -29.19
CA ILE A 632 17.19 -20.62 -30.17
C ILE A 632 17.12 -19.70 -31.39
N SER A 633 18.20 -18.98 -31.73
CA SER A 633 18.26 -18.20 -32.96
C SER A 633 19.02 -18.93 -34.08
N GLY A 634 18.32 -19.21 -35.18
CA GLY A 634 18.86 -19.89 -36.36
C GLY A 634 18.83 -21.43 -36.28
N GLN A 635 19.41 -22.09 -37.30
CA GLN A 635 19.46 -23.56 -37.39
C GLN A 635 20.58 -24.21 -36.54
N ASN A 636 21.43 -23.41 -35.87
CA ASN A 636 22.58 -23.91 -35.12
C ASN A 636 22.35 -23.78 -33.60
N SER A 637 22.47 -24.90 -32.89
CA SER A 637 22.37 -25.04 -31.42
C SER A 637 23.32 -24.16 -30.60
N ASN A 638 24.35 -23.59 -31.24
CA ASN A 638 25.41 -22.82 -30.57
C ASN A 638 25.10 -21.33 -30.36
N ASN A 639 23.99 -20.81 -30.91
CA ASN A 639 23.59 -19.41 -30.75
C ASN A 639 22.26 -19.30 -29.97
N ILE A 640 22.29 -19.70 -28.69
CA ILE A 640 21.16 -19.44 -27.78
C ILE A 640 21.23 -17.98 -27.34
N GLU A 641 20.16 -17.23 -27.58
CA GLU A 641 20.05 -15.82 -27.19
C GLU A 641 19.90 -15.68 -25.67
N LEU A 642 20.23 -14.49 -25.16
CA LEU A 642 19.93 -14.16 -23.78
C LEU A 642 18.41 -14.11 -23.59
N PRO A 643 17.84 -14.77 -22.55
CA PRO A 643 16.40 -14.74 -22.32
C PRO A 643 15.84 -13.32 -22.12
N TYR A 644 16.66 -12.42 -21.58
CA TYR A 644 16.36 -11.01 -21.33
C TYR A 644 17.64 -10.18 -21.22
N THR A 645 17.54 -8.85 -21.37
CA THR A 645 18.72 -7.97 -21.30
C THR A 645 19.08 -7.57 -19.87
N GLN A 646 20.24 -6.92 -19.70
CA GLN A 646 20.62 -6.35 -18.41
C GLN A 646 19.67 -5.22 -17.99
N GLU A 647 19.11 -4.46 -18.93
CA GLU A 647 18.09 -3.45 -18.63
C GLU A 647 16.81 -4.09 -18.11
N ASP A 648 16.34 -5.17 -18.75
CA ASP A 648 15.17 -5.93 -18.30
C ASP A 648 15.37 -6.45 -16.88
N TYR A 649 16.57 -6.94 -16.56
CA TYR A 649 16.94 -7.38 -15.22
C TYR A 649 17.02 -6.22 -14.20
N ASN A 650 17.60 -5.09 -14.58
CA ASN A 650 17.78 -3.93 -13.71
C ASN A 650 16.46 -3.26 -13.33
N ILE A 651 15.43 -3.40 -14.16
CA ILE A 651 14.06 -2.97 -13.82
C ILE A 651 13.67 -3.64 -12.50
N TRP A 652 13.83 -4.96 -12.40
CA TRP A 652 13.45 -5.75 -11.22
C TRP A 652 14.48 -5.75 -10.07
N GLN A 653 15.49 -4.88 -10.10
CA GLN A 653 16.51 -4.79 -9.04
C GLN A 653 16.33 -3.60 -8.10
N SER A 654 16.37 -3.89 -6.80
CA SER A 654 16.33 -2.90 -5.72
C SER A 654 17.72 -2.34 -5.36
N LYS A 655 18.50 -1.73 -6.28
CA LYS A 655 19.80 -1.13 -5.89
C LYS A 655 20.30 0.01 -6.80
N LYS A 656 20.48 1.19 -6.21
CA LYS A 656 21.54 2.15 -6.58
C LYS A 656 22.31 2.51 -5.31
N THR A 657 23.57 2.11 -5.23
CA THR A 657 24.48 2.59 -4.18
C THR A 657 24.77 4.07 -4.43
N VAL A 658 24.32 4.93 -3.51
CA VAL A 658 24.69 6.34 -3.47
C VAL A 658 25.64 6.51 -2.30
N ASP A 659 26.93 6.76 -2.60
CA ASP A 659 27.90 7.10 -1.58
C ASP A 659 27.53 8.44 -0.94
N LEU A 660 27.37 8.41 0.38
CA LEU A 660 27.23 9.59 1.21
C LEU A 660 28.58 9.84 1.85
N ASP A 661 29.29 10.89 1.43
CA ASP A 661 30.42 11.40 2.19
C ASP A 661 29.95 11.71 3.62
N GLU A 662 30.53 11.01 4.59
CA GLU A 662 30.19 11.14 6.00
C GLU A 662 30.47 12.58 6.49
N PRO A 663 29.51 13.23 7.16
CA PRO A 663 29.82 14.45 7.90
C PRO A 663 30.51 14.06 9.22
N ASN A 664 31.72 14.59 9.42
CA ASN A 664 32.51 14.56 10.65
C ASN A 664 31.66 14.45 11.93
N SER A 665 31.75 13.29 12.59
CA SER A 665 31.23 13.03 13.92
C SER A 665 32.27 12.22 14.68
N ASN A 666 33.22 12.92 15.31
CA ASN A 666 34.08 12.32 16.31
C ASN A 666 33.22 11.73 17.45
N ASN A 667 33.60 10.52 17.87
CA ASN A 667 33.14 9.76 19.05
C ASN A 667 32.06 8.68 18.81
N ALA A 668 32.48 7.56 18.22
CA ALA A 668 32.05 6.20 18.60
C ALA A 668 33.17 5.21 18.25
N PRO A 669 33.46 4.18 19.07
CA PRO A 669 34.62 3.32 18.88
C PRO A 669 34.43 2.42 17.66
N THR A 670 35.43 2.46 16.78
CA THR A 670 35.59 1.59 15.62
C THR A 670 35.86 0.16 16.07
N VAL A 671 34.98 -0.77 15.67
CA VAL A 671 35.33 -2.19 15.58
C VAL A 671 35.44 -2.49 14.09
N ASP A 672 36.66 -2.34 13.57
CA ASP A 672 37.06 -2.89 12.28
C ASP A 672 37.08 -4.42 12.39
N GLN A 673 36.01 -5.06 11.93
CA GLN A 673 36.07 -6.43 11.44
C GLN A 673 35.39 -6.48 10.08
N SER A 674 36.21 -6.48 9.04
CA SER A 674 35.82 -6.88 7.69
C SER A 674 35.42 -8.36 7.70
N LEU A 675 34.13 -8.60 7.81
CA LEU A 675 33.50 -9.92 7.68
C LEU A 675 32.67 -9.95 6.39
N PRO A 676 32.53 -11.13 5.76
CA PRO A 676 32.23 -11.27 4.35
C PRO A 676 30.87 -10.66 4.02
N GLN A 677 30.83 -9.88 2.94
CA GLN A 677 29.58 -9.48 2.29
C GLN A 677 28.76 -10.75 2.04
N GLY A 678 27.74 -10.98 2.88
CA GLY A 678 26.78 -12.05 2.66
C GLY A 678 26.13 -11.80 1.31
N GLY A 679 26.26 -12.76 0.40
CA GLY A 679 25.64 -12.71 -0.92
C GLY A 679 24.15 -12.45 -0.78
N SER A 680 23.75 -11.20 -1.02
CA SER A 680 22.38 -10.82 -1.27
C SER A 680 22.13 -11.19 -2.72
N ASP A 681 21.92 -12.49 -2.95
CA ASP A 681 21.48 -13.00 -4.25
C ASP A 681 20.13 -12.36 -4.57
N SER A 682 20.08 -11.70 -5.72
CA SER A 682 18.87 -11.12 -6.30
C SER A 682 17.82 -12.23 -6.47
N TRP A 683 16.54 -11.90 -6.27
CA TRP A 683 15.42 -12.86 -6.49
C TRP A 683 15.40 -13.45 -7.91
N PHE A 684 15.98 -12.72 -8.88
CA PHE A 684 16.14 -13.16 -10.26
C PHE A 684 17.58 -13.52 -10.59
N LEU A 685 17.74 -14.50 -11.49
CA LEU A 685 19.01 -14.85 -12.11
C LEU A 685 19.51 -13.71 -13.01
N LYS A 686 20.82 -13.49 -13.05
CA LYS A 686 21.40 -12.59 -14.07
C LYS A 686 21.16 -13.16 -15.47
N PRO A 687 21.14 -12.33 -16.53
CA PRO A 687 20.91 -12.80 -17.90
C PRO A 687 21.75 -14.02 -18.32
N GLU A 688 23.05 -14.03 -17.99
CA GLU A 688 23.94 -15.16 -18.30
C GLU A 688 23.70 -16.39 -17.42
N GLU A 689 23.30 -16.18 -16.17
CA GLU A 689 22.92 -17.28 -15.27
C GLU A 689 21.63 -17.93 -15.76
N ALA A 690 20.63 -17.14 -16.19
CA ALA A 690 19.41 -17.63 -16.79
C ALA A 690 19.65 -18.40 -18.09
N ARG A 691 20.58 -17.93 -18.92
CA ARG A 691 21.03 -18.65 -20.12
C ARG A 691 21.68 -20.00 -19.77
N GLY A 692 22.50 -20.04 -18.72
CA GLY A 692 23.12 -21.27 -18.23
C GLY A 692 22.10 -22.30 -17.74
N VAL A 693 21.06 -21.86 -17.01
CA VAL A 693 19.94 -22.73 -16.57
C VAL A 693 19.13 -23.22 -17.77
N LEU A 694 18.78 -22.32 -18.70
CA LEU A 694 18.07 -22.69 -19.94
C LEU A 694 18.81 -23.76 -20.74
N LEU A 695 20.14 -23.63 -20.89
CA LEU A 695 20.99 -24.62 -21.55
C LEU A 695 20.95 -25.98 -20.85
N ALA A 696 20.91 -26.00 -19.51
CA ALA A 696 20.79 -27.24 -18.75
C ALA A 696 19.40 -27.88 -18.95
N ASP A 697 18.33 -27.09 -18.93
CA ASP A 697 16.97 -27.60 -19.20
C ASP A 697 16.86 -28.18 -20.61
N MET A 698 17.39 -27.47 -21.62
CA MET A 698 17.46 -27.96 -22.99
C MET A 698 18.28 -29.26 -23.11
N ALA A 699 19.35 -29.40 -22.33
CA ALA A 699 20.14 -30.64 -22.30
C ALA A 699 19.35 -31.82 -21.70
N ALA A 700 18.65 -31.58 -20.59
CA ALA A 700 17.76 -32.58 -19.98
C ALA A 700 16.65 -33.00 -20.95
N MET A 701 16.07 -32.04 -21.67
CA MET A 701 15.06 -32.28 -22.70
C MET A 701 15.59 -33.10 -23.87
N ALA A 702 16.73 -32.72 -24.44
CA ALA A 702 17.35 -33.46 -25.54
C ALA A 702 17.70 -34.89 -25.10
N ALA A 703 18.21 -35.07 -23.88
CA ALA A 703 18.46 -36.39 -23.31
C ALA A 703 17.18 -37.23 -23.16
N ALA A 704 16.07 -36.63 -22.73
CA ALA A 704 14.76 -37.28 -22.64
C ALA A 704 14.17 -37.65 -24.01
N GLU A 705 14.44 -36.85 -25.05
CA GLU A 705 14.09 -37.13 -26.44
C GLU A 705 15.00 -38.19 -27.10
N GLY A 706 16.11 -38.55 -26.45
CA GLY A 706 17.11 -39.50 -26.96
C GLY A 706 18.19 -38.88 -27.85
N ASP A 707 18.21 -37.55 -27.99
CA ASP A 707 19.21 -36.82 -28.76
C ASP A 707 20.44 -36.48 -27.91
N MET A 708 21.35 -37.46 -27.83
CA MET A 708 22.50 -37.39 -26.94
C MET A 708 23.58 -36.41 -27.41
N GLU A 709 23.63 -36.09 -28.71
CA GLU A 709 24.59 -35.10 -29.23
C GLU A 709 24.18 -33.70 -28.79
N ARG A 710 22.92 -33.30 -29.05
CA ARG A 710 22.39 -32.02 -28.57
C ARG A 710 22.46 -31.90 -27.05
N ALA A 711 22.13 -32.98 -26.32
CA ALA A 711 22.22 -32.99 -24.86
C ALA A 711 23.65 -32.72 -24.35
N HIS A 712 24.65 -33.30 -24.99
CA HIS A 712 26.04 -33.15 -24.58
C HIS A 712 26.60 -31.75 -24.92
N GLU A 713 26.26 -31.20 -26.08
CA GLU A 713 26.65 -29.84 -26.47
C GLU A 713 26.08 -28.81 -25.49
N ALA A 714 24.76 -28.86 -25.26
CA ALA A 714 24.06 -27.91 -24.40
C ALA A 714 24.58 -27.95 -22.95
N VAL A 715 24.81 -29.14 -22.39
CA VAL A 715 25.28 -29.25 -20.99
C VAL A 715 26.74 -28.84 -20.81
N THR A 716 27.56 -28.97 -21.86
CA THR A 716 28.96 -28.50 -21.85
C THR A 716 29.01 -26.97 -21.82
N LEU A 717 28.14 -26.31 -22.61
CA LEU A 717 27.97 -24.86 -22.56
C LEU A 717 27.40 -24.41 -21.21
N ALA A 718 26.39 -25.10 -20.67
CA ALA A 718 25.81 -24.79 -19.36
C ALA A 718 26.87 -24.83 -18.24
N LEU A 719 27.70 -25.88 -18.19
CA LEU A 719 28.79 -26.00 -17.22
C LEU A 719 29.87 -24.93 -17.37
N SER A 720 30.10 -24.43 -18.59
CA SER A 720 31.06 -23.34 -18.81
C SER A 720 30.58 -22.01 -18.21
N LEU A 721 29.26 -21.78 -18.20
CA LEU A 721 28.64 -20.58 -17.62
C LEU A 721 28.44 -20.73 -16.11
N LEU A 722 28.01 -21.91 -15.65
CA LEU A 722 27.59 -22.19 -14.28
C LEU A 722 28.26 -23.46 -13.70
N PRO A 723 29.59 -23.48 -13.51
CA PRO A 723 30.32 -24.68 -13.13
C PRO A 723 29.99 -25.21 -11.72
N ASN A 724 29.48 -24.35 -10.83
CA ASN A 724 29.16 -24.69 -9.44
C ASN A 724 27.64 -24.71 -9.14
N ASN A 725 26.79 -24.50 -10.15
CA ASN A 725 25.34 -24.56 -9.95
C ASN A 725 24.91 -26.04 -9.76
N PRO A 726 24.22 -26.40 -8.66
CA PRO A 726 23.82 -27.78 -8.38
C PRO A 726 22.98 -28.43 -9.50
N GLU A 727 22.02 -27.70 -10.05
CA GLU A 727 21.09 -28.20 -11.07
C GLU A 727 21.83 -28.48 -12.37
N VAL A 728 22.70 -27.56 -12.79
CA VAL A 728 23.53 -27.75 -14.00
C VAL A 728 24.47 -28.95 -13.85
N VAL A 729 25.10 -29.11 -12.69
CA VAL A 729 25.97 -30.27 -12.41
C VAL A 729 25.18 -31.57 -12.40
N LEU A 730 23.99 -31.60 -11.81
CA LEU A 730 23.13 -32.77 -11.79
C LEU A 730 22.66 -33.15 -13.20
N THR A 731 22.27 -32.18 -14.02
CA THR A 731 21.94 -32.40 -15.43
C THR A 731 23.13 -32.96 -16.20
N ALA A 732 24.34 -32.43 -16.00
CA ALA A 732 25.55 -32.97 -16.62
C ALA A 732 25.89 -34.40 -16.18
N THR A 733 25.62 -34.71 -14.91
CA THR A 733 25.80 -36.04 -14.32
C THR A 733 24.77 -37.00 -14.93
N TYR A 734 23.52 -36.58 -15.05
CA TYR A 734 22.44 -37.35 -15.69
C TYR A 734 22.77 -37.70 -17.15
N VAL A 735 23.20 -36.71 -17.95
CA VAL A 735 23.60 -36.93 -19.34
C VAL A 735 24.76 -37.95 -19.44
N ASP A 736 25.79 -37.83 -18.60
CA ASP A 736 26.90 -38.79 -18.57
C ASP A 736 26.43 -40.21 -18.22
N LEU A 737 25.51 -40.35 -17.27
CA LEU A 737 24.95 -41.64 -16.86
C LEU A 737 24.16 -42.30 -17.99
N ILE A 738 23.33 -41.54 -18.73
CA ILE A 738 22.61 -42.07 -19.90
C ILE A 738 23.57 -42.56 -20.98
N ARG A 739 24.71 -41.87 -21.17
CA ARG A 739 25.77 -42.30 -22.11
C ARG A 739 26.60 -43.49 -21.62
N GLY A 740 26.35 -43.99 -20.40
CA GLY A 740 27.15 -45.04 -19.76
C GLY A 740 28.50 -44.57 -19.22
N ASN A 741 28.78 -43.26 -19.21
CA ASN A 741 30.02 -42.67 -18.70
C ASN A 741 29.97 -42.43 -17.18
N SER A 742 29.90 -43.51 -16.42
CA SER A 742 29.86 -43.45 -14.95
C SER A 742 31.08 -42.76 -14.32
N GLN A 743 32.26 -42.88 -14.94
CA GLN A 743 33.48 -42.24 -14.47
C GLN A 743 33.41 -40.71 -14.59
N GLY A 744 32.90 -40.20 -15.72
CA GLY A 744 32.67 -38.76 -15.93
C GLY A 744 31.66 -38.17 -14.96
N ALA A 745 30.55 -38.88 -14.75
CA ALA A 745 29.51 -38.50 -13.78
C ALA A 745 30.08 -38.32 -12.36
N VAL A 746 30.92 -39.26 -11.89
CA VAL A 746 31.56 -39.16 -10.58
C VAL A 746 32.56 -38.00 -10.49
N LEU A 747 33.31 -37.72 -11.56
CA LEU A 747 34.25 -36.59 -11.57
C LEU A 747 33.53 -35.25 -11.44
N LYS A 748 32.43 -35.05 -12.17
CA LYS A 748 31.61 -33.82 -12.08
C LYS A 748 31.02 -33.63 -10.69
N LEU A 749 30.47 -34.68 -10.09
CA LEU A 749 29.97 -34.62 -8.70
C LEU A 749 31.08 -34.25 -7.70
N LYS A 750 32.30 -34.77 -7.87
CA LYS A 750 33.42 -34.44 -6.99
C LYS A 750 33.95 -33.02 -7.15
N GLN A 751 33.79 -32.42 -8.33
CA GLN A 751 34.24 -31.06 -8.62
C GLN A 751 33.26 -30.00 -8.10
N CYS A 752 32.00 -30.35 -7.87
CA CYS A 752 30.99 -29.44 -7.34
C CYS A 752 31.16 -29.23 -5.83
N SER A 753 31.39 -27.98 -5.43
CA SER A 753 31.59 -27.59 -4.03
C SER A 753 30.36 -27.76 -3.14
N ARG A 754 29.17 -27.95 -3.74
CA ARG A 754 27.88 -28.13 -3.04
C ARG A 754 27.45 -29.60 -2.89
N VAL A 755 28.34 -30.55 -3.19
CA VAL A 755 28.08 -31.99 -3.03
C VAL A 755 28.62 -32.49 -1.69
N ARG A 756 27.75 -33.13 -0.89
CA ARG A 756 28.11 -33.77 0.37
C ARG A 756 27.96 -35.29 0.24
N PHE A 757 29.06 -36.01 0.45
CA PHE A 757 29.05 -37.47 0.45
C PHE A 757 28.74 -37.98 1.87
N LEU A 758 27.63 -38.69 2.01
CA LEU A 758 27.16 -39.24 3.28
C LEU A 758 27.44 -40.75 3.32
N ASP A 759 28.23 -41.19 4.30
CA ASP A 759 28.38 -42.61 4.60
C ASP A 759 27.16 -43.09 5.39
N LEU A 760 26.46 -44.09 4.87
CA LEU A 760 25.52 -44.87 5.67
C LEU A 760 26.33 -45.70 6.66
N SER A 761 26.59 -45.10 7.83
CA SER A 761 27.06 -45.86 8.99
C SER A 761 26.01 -46.94 9.27
N PRO A 762 26.38 -48.23 9.36
CA PRO A 762 25.44 -49.23 9.85
C PRO A 762 25.02 -48.78 11.25
N GLY A 763 23.74 -48.46 11.40
CA GLY A 763 23.17 -48.06 12.69
C GLY A 763 23.43 -49.14 13.74
N HIS A 764 23.73 -48.68 14.95
CA HIS A 764 23.50 -49.47 16.15
C HIS A 764 22.01 -49.74 16.35
#